data_AF-A0AAN8XVN1-F1
#
_entry.id   AF-A0AAN8XVN1-F1
#
_cell.length_a   1.000
_cell.length_b   1.000
_cell.length_c   1.000
_cell.angle_alpha   90.00
_cell.angle_beta   90.00
_cell.angle_gamma   90.00
#
_symmetry.space_group_name_H-M   'P 1'
#
loop_
_entity.id
_entity.type
_entity.pdbx_description
1 polymer ?
#
loop_
_entity_poly.entity_id
_entity_poly.type
_entity_poly.pdbx_seq_one_letter_code
_entity_poly.pdbx_strand_id
1 'polypeptide(L)'
;GHRDRKVSIRMDLAGAVLSAEKRNSNITDISDQIEKIMAQFFDDATPIETRPYAFASLLDLMAKIQSYDDIREMWESTEKDKNRRQLITDVLLLCENQHCINLVIDLAQESPEVMTAGKVRTWLASSHFFTRIEPESVNITMELASDMPDMSSEVLMAVSTMVYRLCQQDPNNCREYARPLLEYVREAVEDSCGVMSMEEKEKEEIRTVFHAVANAGVLPYKNFPKKCFNKKVSSDLRVAAIQSFRRIGCPHDANSLWKILEDSKDEVEVRLAAYVALIPCAVHENRFFSRIEHLLKEEEVNQVGSYIWTHILNLVEQPAASSFHQELSRLAAHHTLQAKFSTNAFRSSRNYRYAHFTELTNMGGSVESNVIFTPNSYIPQHASVNLTLDILEKSINVFEMGGHFQGLEDYVERLFGRDGYFKHESIQTLLEHLRPKRDIREDKLTEFQRLYDKRYPRKEMSDEEEDEAKSRASLYFRIFGNEVFYVDNFVKTNPLQVLQHILKELTTPKSFKVIDQEYVSSTHLGFPLKLKLNATSSVTNNFTSSFEKKDDKHMVYEGKISASIAFAFDTTLAVDGYGAQSGLRHSSSRVIHTDFGGKLESKANLPLGFQLDLPKSDIAKVSSSVKVALFKNAEQKWQDEWPNVQVENSEYCSSELVGKLFGVKACSTSSSGSHTVGSEAFTGPPYKSEFNIAKTDDFKYYQFYYKKERDIFEAIFEAPGSVPRKIHFLVNLGSEGEGGYIVIRGIGYSLEGQYQNSEAVKELSLKYIKDSITQGGIEMSLKNITESIGYKYIPEFMLTIGPDVYSAMGNFAVRGQDVTGLRCSWELEGAHDKIEDRLNVGQSFGSVSGNLNLDDEKLAFQLHSEYGTERTDAHSLSLTLEAENKIEFGKKSSLGHFSIEVS
;
A
#
# COMPACT_ATOMS: atom_id res chain seq x y z
N GLY A 1 -49.84 -24.27 59.05
CA GLY A 1 -48.56 -24.68 58.46
C GLY A 1 -48.74 -24.82 56.96
N HIS A 2 -48.14 -23.92 56.19
CA HIS A 2 -47.70 -24.10 54.80
C HIS A 2 -46.76 -22.94 54.53
N ARG A 3 -45.46 -23.22 54.48
CA ARG A 3 -44.41 -22.27 54.06
C ARG A 3 -43.81 -22.81 52.78
N ASP A 4 -44.01 -22.07 51.71
CA ASP A 4 -43.37 -22.23 50.41
C ASP A 4 -41.84 -22.32 50.56
N ARG A 5 -41.27 -23.45 50.14
CA ARG A 5 -39.84 -23.50 49.82
C ARG A 5 -39.66 -22.98 48.39
N LYS A 6 -39.38 -21.68 48.27
CA LYS A 6 -38.66 -21.14 47.10
C LYS A 6 -37.30 -21.84 47.06
N VAL A 7 -37.17 -22.85 46.20
CA VAL A 7 -35.86 -23.41 45.84
C VAL A 7 -35.20 -22.37 44.94
N SER A 8 -34.30 -21.59 45.53
CA SER A 8 -33.35 -20.76 44.78
C SER A 8 -32.48 -21.70 43.96
N ILE A 9 -32.65 -21.70 42.63
CA ILE A 9 -31.69 -22.29 41.70
C ILE A 9 -30.44 -21.40 41.75
N ARG A 10 -29.58 -21.61 42.75
CA ARG A 10 -28.18 -21.16 42.66
C ARG A 10 -27.50 -22.16 41.72
N MET A 11 -27.40 -21.80 40.44
CA MET A 11 -26.43 -22.46 39.56
C MET A 11 -25.05 -22.24 40.19
N ASP A 12 -24.39 -23.34 40.53
CA ASP A 12 -22.98 -23.33 40.91
C ASP A 12 -22.16 -23.00 39.66
N LEU A 13 -22.05 -21.70 39.35
CA LEU A 13 -21.29 -21.19 38.22
C LEU A 13 -19.82 -21.61 38.33
N ALA A 14 -19.26 -21.71 39.54
CA ALA A 14 -17.90 -22.17 39.74
C ALA A 14 -17.76 -23.65 39.36
N GLY A 15 -18.69 -24.51 39.81
CA GLY A 15 -18.75 -25.92 39.42
C GLY A 15 -19.03 -26.15 37.93
N ALA A 16 -19.87 -25.31 37.32
CA ALA A 16 -20.16 -25.36 35.88
C ALA A 16 -18.97 -24.92 35.03
N VAL A 17 -18.27 -23.84 35.43
CA VAL A 17 -17.01 -23.37 34.82
C VAL A 17 -15.92 -24.43 34.95
N LEU A 18 -15.73 -25.00 36.15
CA LEU A 18 -14.77 -26.09 36.38
C LEU A 18 -15.13 -27.38 35.62
N SER A 19 -16.41 -27.65 35.37
CA SER A 19 -16.85 -28.80 34.55
C SER A 19 -16.72 -28.56 33.05
N ALA A 20 -16.82 -27.30 32.61
CA ALA A 20 -16.60 -26.90 31.22
C ALA A 20 -15.10 -26.87 30.88
N GLU A 21 -14.25 -26.45 31.83
CA GLU A 21 -12.79 -26.52 31.73
C GLU A 21 -12.27 -27.97 31.78
N LYS A 22 -12.97 -28.89 32.45
CA LYS A 22 -12.61 -30.32 32.53
C LYS A 22 -12.94 -31.16 31.29
N ARG A 23 -13.47 -30.58 30.20
CA ARG A 23 -13.57 -31.30 28.92
C ARG A 23 -12.20 -31.32 28.21
N ASN A 24 -11.19 -31.90 28.87
CA ASN A 24 -9.92 -32.22 28.24
C ASN A 24 -10.12 -33.40 27.28
N SER A 25 -9.94 -33.16 25.99
CA SER A 25 -9.62 -34.20 25.02
C SER A 25 -8.38 -34.96 25.50
N ASN A 26 -8.45 -36.29 25.54
CA ASN A 26 -7.30 -37.12 25.90
C ASN A 26 -6.13 -36.85 24.92
N ILE A 27 -4.88 -36.88 25.38
CA ILE A 27 -3.70 -36.61 24.53
C ILE A 27 -3.67 -37.54 23.31
N THR A 28 -4.07 -38.81 23.48
CA THR A 28 -4.21 -39.77 22.37
C THR A 28 -5.20 -39.29 21.28
N ASP A 29 -6.30 -38.65 21.68
CA ASP A 29 -7.31 -38.09 20.76
C ASP A 29 -6.77 -36.83 20.05
N ILE A 30 -5.93 -36.03 20.71
CA ILE A 30 -5.25 -34.88 20.11
C ILE A 30 -4.26 -35.34 19.03
N SER A 31 -3.41 -36.33 19.33
CA SER A 31 -2.42 -36.86 18.39
C SER A 31 -3.08 -37.49 17.16
N ASP A 32 -4.16 -38.27 17.34
CA ASP A 32 -4.92 -38.87 16.23
C ASP A 32 -5.55 -37.79 15.32
N GLN A 33 -6.05 -36.70 15.91
CA GLN A 33 -6.61 -35.57 15.15
C GLN A 33 -5.52 -34.79 14.38
N ILE A 34 -4.36 -34.56 14.98
CA ILE A 34 -3.21 -33.93 14.33
C ILE A 34 -2.78 -34.75 13.10
N GLU A 35 -2.61 -36.06 13.26
CA GLU A 35 -2.26 -36.97 12.16
C GLU A 35 -3.27 -36.92 11.00
N LYS A 36 -4.55 -36.91 11.32
CA LYS A 36 -5.62 -36.81 10.32
C LYS A 36 -5.57 -35.50 9.55
N ILE A 37 -5.33 -34.37 10.22
CA ILE A 37 -5.25 -33.06 9.57
C ILE A 37 -3.98 -32.96 8.70
N MET A 38 -2.84 -33.48 9.18
CA MET A 38 -1.60 -33.51 8.39
C MET A 38 -1.75 -34.33 7.11
N ALA A 39 -2.40 -35.49 7.19
CA ALA A 39 -2.67 -36.33 6.02
C ALA A 39 -3.53 -35.61 4.97
N GLN A 40 -4.49 -34.78 5.40
CA GLN A 40 -5.30 -33.96 4.50
C GLN A 40 -4.53 -32.77 3.93
N PHE A 41 -3.63 -32.15 4.69
CA PHE A 41 -2.93 -30.93 4.29
C PHE A 41 -2.08 -31.09 3.01
N PHE A 42 -1.51 -32.28 2.83
CA PHE A 42 -0.63 -32.62 1.70
C PHE A 42 -1.30 -33.44 0.59
N ASP A 43 -2.60 -33.71 0.71
CA ASP A 43 -3.34 -34.37 -0.36
C ASP A 43 -3.57 -33.38 -1.50
N ASP A 44 -3.00 -33.64 -2.68
CA ASP A 44 -3.18 -32.80 -3.88
C ASP A 44 -4.66 -32.67 -4.31
N ALA A 45 -5.53 -33.59 -3.85
CA ALA A 45 -6.97 -33.50 -4.05
C ALA A 45 -7.65 -32.48 -3.11
N THR A 46 -6.99 -32.01 -2.05
CA THR A 46 -7.58 -31.02 -1.14
C THR A 46 -7.49 -29.60 -1.72
N PRO A 47 -8.61 -28.85 -1.74
CA PRO A 47 -8.60 -27.48 -2.23
C PRO A 47 -7.64 -26.59 -1.44
N ILE A 48 -6.87 -25.76 -2.14
CA ILE A 48 -5.93 -24.80 -1.51
C ILE A 48 -6.63 -23.90 -0.47
N GLU A 49 -7.92 -23.62 -0.65
CA GLU A 49 -8.76 -22.86 0.30
C GLU A 49 -8.91 -23.50 1.69
N THR A 50 -8.69 -24.81 1.84
CA THR A 50 -8.82 -25.49 3.14
C THR A 50 -7.53 -25.50 3.94
N ARG A 51 -6.39 -25.25 3.30
CA ARG A 51 -5.06 -25.27 3.97
C ARG A 51 -4.96 -24.30 5.14
N PRO A 52 -5.41 -23.02 5.05
CA PRO A 52 -5.37 -22.12 6.20
C PRO A 52 -6.20 -22.60 7.39
N TYR A 53 -7.36 -23.23 7.15
CA TYR A 53 -8.21 -23.78 8.22
C TYR A 53 -7.57 -25.01 8.89
N ALA A 54 -6.96 -25.89 8.08
CA ALA A 54 -6.23 -27.05 8.57
C ALA A 54 -5.04 -26.61 9.44
N PHE A 55 -4.26 -25.63 8.97
CA PHE A 55 -3.15 -25.06 9.72
C PHE A 55 -3.60 -24.43 11.05
N ALA A 56 -4.67 -23.64 11.04
CA ALA A 56 -5.24 -23.07 12.27
C ALA A 56 -5.71 -24.15 13.26
N SER A 57 -6.28 -25.25 12.75
CA SER A 57 -6.74 -26.37 13.57
C SER A 57 -5.58 -27.13 14.21
N LEU A 58 -4.47 -27.33 13.49
CA LEU A 58 -3.24 -27.91 14.03
C LEU A 58 -2.68 -27.04 15.17
N LEU A 59 -2.66 -25.73 14.99
CA LEU A 59 -2.20 -24.80 16.02
C LEU A 59 -3.06 -24.86 17.29
N ASP A 60 -4.39 -24.84 17.13
CA ASP A 60 -5.35 -24.95 18.24
C ASP A 60 -5.23 -26.30 18.98
N LEU A 61 -4.81 -27.38 18.31
CA LEU A 61 -4.55 -28.69 18.92
C LEU A 61 -3.21 -28.72 19.66
N MET A 62 -2.14 -28.23 19.03
CA MET A 62 -0.82 -28.16 19.66
C MET A 62 -0.82 -27.27 20.92
N ALA A 63 -1.57 -26.17 20.90
CA ALA A 63 -1.72 -25.29 22.06
C ALA A 63 -2.33 -25.99 23.29
N LYS A 64 -3.05 -27.11 23.12
CA LYS A 64 -3.67 -27.88 24.21
C LYS A 64 -2.75 -28.91 24.85
N ILE A 65 -1.58 -29.19 24.26
CA ILE A 65 -0.63 -30.17 24.80
C ILE A 65 0.02 -29.58 26.07
N GLN A 66 -0.02 -30.31 27.19
CA GLN A 66 0.40 -29.78 28.51
C GLN A 66 1.75 -30.34 29.01
N SER A 67 2.54 -30.95 28.13
CA SER A 67 3.83 -31.55 28.47
C SER A 67 4.87 -31.23 27.41
N TYR A 68 6.08 -30.87 27.84
CA TYR A 68 7.22 -30.69 26.94
C TYR A 68 7.58 -31.99 26.21
N ASP A 69 7.62 -33.12 26.93
CA ASP A 69 8.00 -34.42 26.36
C ASP A 69 7.03 -34.85 25.25
N ASP A 70 5.72 -34.59 25.41
CA ASP A 70 4.71 -34.95 24.42
C ASP A 70 4.86 -34.12 23.13
N ILE A 71 5.19 -32.83 23.23
CA ILE A 71 5.42 -31.96 22.06
C ILE A 71 6.71 -32.39 21.35
N ARG A 72 7.76 -32.71 22.10
CA ARG A 72 9.03 -33.19 21.56
C ARG A 72 8.85 -34.52 20.85
N GLU A 73 8.20 -35.50 21.47
CA GLU A 73 7.93 -36.81 20.86
C GLU A 73 7.09 -36.67 19.57
N MET A 74 6.06 -35.83 19.59
CA MET A 74 5.25 -35.53 18.41
C MET A 74 6.12 -34.93 17.28
N TRP A 75 6.97 -33.95 17.59
CA TRP A 75 7.85 -33.36 16.59
C TRP A 75 8.84 -34.39 16.04
N GLU A 76 9.51 -35.16 16.90
CA GLU A 76 10.42 -36.25 16.53
C GLU A 76 9.77 -37.30 15.65
N SER A 77 8.48 -37.63 15.87
CA SER A 77 7.74 -38.60 15.06
C SER A 77 7.68 -38.22 13.56
N THR A 78 7.84 -36.94 13.22
CA THR A 78 7.79 -36.43 11.84
C THR A 78 9.13 -36.50 11.10
N GLU A 79 10.22 -36.93 11.75
CA GLU A 79 11.60 -36.92 11.20
C GLU A 79 11.71 -37.58 9.81
N LYS A 80 10.95 -38.65 9.57
CA LYS A 80 11.03 -39.43 8.32
C LYS A 80 10.37 -38.74 7.12
N ASP A 81 9.48 -37.78 7.33
CA ASP A 81 8.74 -37.09 6.28
C ASP A 81 9.07 -35.59 6.30
N LYS A 82 9.88 -35.14 5.34
CA LYS A 82 10.34 -33.75 5.25
C LYS A 82 9.19 -32.74 5.18
N ASN A 83 8.09 -33.09 4.52
CA ASN A 83 6.95 -32.20 4.36
C ASN A 83 6.19 -32.06 5.68
N ARG A 84 5.91 -33.18 6.36
CA ARG A 84 5.29 -33.17 7.69
C ARG A 84 6.15 -32.48 8.73
N ARG A 85 7.45 -32.77 8.72
CA ARG A 85 8.44 -32.12 9.59
C ARG A 85 8.42 -30.61 9.41
N GLN A 86 8.38 -30.14 8.17
CA GLN A 86 8.31 -28.72 7.87
C GLN A 86 6.98 -28.12 8.35
N LEU A 87 5.84 -28.77 8.12
CA LEU A 87 4.53 -28.30 8.59
C LEU A 87 4.46 -28.20 10.12
N ILE A 88 4.86 -29.24 10.86
CA ILE A 88 4.85 -29.20 12.32
C ILE A 88 5.87 -28.17 12.85
N THR A 89 7.02 -28.02 12.19
CA THR A 89 7.95 -26.93 12.53
C THR A 89 7.27 -25.57 12.33
N ASP A 90 6.58 -25.34 11.23
CA ASP A 90 5.88 -24.07 10.97
C ASP A 90 4.74 -23.81 11.97
N VAL A 91 4.02 -24.85 12.42
CA VAL A 91 3.02 -24.74 13.49
C VAL A 91 3.70 -24.43 14.83
N LEU A 92 4.84 -25.08 15.12
CA LEU A 92 5.62 -24.86 16.33
C LEU A 92 6.09 -23.40 16.45
N LEU A 93 6.49 -22.75 15.35
CA LEU A 93 6.89 -21.33 15.33
C LEU A 93 5.75 -20.36 15.72
N LEU A 94 4.50 -20.80 15.75
CA LEU A 94 3.34 -19.98 16.10
C LEU A 94 2.65 -20.43 17.40
N CYS A 95 3.09 -21.54 17.98
CA CYS A 95 2.44 -22.12 19.15
C CYS A 95 2.77 -21.32 20.41
N GLU A 96 1.73 -20.77 21.05
CA GLU A 96 1.86 -19.82 22.18
C GLU A 96 2.14 -20.50 23.53
N ASN A 97 2.02 -21.83 23.59
CA ASN A 97 2.22 -22.60 24.82
C ASN A 97 3.70 -22.56 25.26
N GLN A 98 3.95 -22.44 26.56
CA GLN A 98 5.32 -22.42 27.13
C GLN A 98 6.17 -23.62 26.65
N HIS A 99 5.60 -24.82 26.58
CA HIS A 99 6.32 -26.01 26.14
C HIS A 99 6.73 -25.95 24.66
N CYS A 100 5.91 -25.33 23.81
CA CYS A 100 6.26 -25.07 22.41
C CYS A 100 7.42 -24.08 22.31
N ILE A 101 7.36 -22.98 23.08
CA ILE A 101 8.41 -21.97 23.14
C ILE A 101 9.74 -22.58 23.57
N ASN A 102 9.73 -23.41 24.61
CA ASN A 102 10.92 -24.12 25.08
C ASN A 102 11.51 -25.01 23.99
N LEU A 103 10.67 -25.79 23.30
CA LEU A 103 11.16 -26.65 22.23
C LEU A 103 11.75 -25.84 21.07
N VAL A 104 11.19 -24.69 20.69
CA VAL A 104 11.80 -23.83 19.65
C VAL A 104 13.20 -23.40 20.05
N ILE A 105 13.38 -23.00 21.31
CA ILE A 105 14.67 -22.52 21.85
C ILE A 105 15.68 -23.67 21.91
N ASP A 106 15.28 -24.83 22.43
CA ASP A 106 16.14 -26.03 22.47
C ASP A 106 16.56 -26.43 21.05
N LEU A 107 15.63 -26.44 20.09
CA LEU A 107 15.95 -26.78 18.70
C LEU A 107 16.86 -25.77 18.01
N ALA A 108 16.77 -24.49 18.37
CA ALA A 108 17.67 -23.47 17.86
C ALA A 108 19.11 -23.70 18.33
N GLN A 109 19.29 -24.25 19.53
CA GLN A 109 20.60 -24.59 20.09
C GLN A 109 21.11 -25.97 19.63
N GLU A 110 20.25 -26.99 19.63
CA GLU A 110 20.60 -28.39 19.38
C GLU A 110 20.65 -28.76 17.88
N SER A 111 19.84 -28.11 17.03
CA SER A 111 19.62 -28.50 15.63
C SER A 111 19.51 -27.29 14.69
N PRO A 112 20.58 -26.48 14.54
CA PRO A 112 20.57 -25.25 13.75
C PRO A 112 20.30 -25.46 12.25
N GLU A 113 20.47 -26.67 11.73
CA GLU A 113 20.07 -27.05 10.38
C GLU A 113 18.55 -27.20 10.21
N VAL A 114 17.84 -27.59 11.27
CA VAL A 114 16.37 -27.72 11.26
C VAL A 114 15.72 -26.40 11.67
N MET A 115 16.23 -25.79 12.74
CA MET A 115 15.84 -24.49 13.26
C MET A 115 16.87 -23.44 12.84
N THR A 116 16.84 -23.09 11.55
CA THR A 116 17.78 -22.12 10.98
C THR A 116 17.60 -20.73 11.60
N ALA A 117 18.63 -19.89 11.49
CA ALA A 117 18.56 -18.50 11.93
C ALA A 117 17.35 -17.74 11.35
N GLY A 118 16.95 -18.03 10.11
CA GLY A 118 15.74 -17.46 9.50
C GLY A 118 14.44 -17.93 10.16
N LYS A 119 14.36 -19.18 10.60
CA LYS A 119 13.21 -19.71 11.34
C LYS A 119 13.12 -19.15 12.75
N VAL A 120 14.25 -19.01 13.45
CA VAL A 120 14.30 -18.35 14.76
C VAL A 120 13.81 -16.91 14.66
N ARG A 121 14.31 -16.13 13.68
CA ARG A 121 13.80 -14.78 13.41
C ARG A 121 12.31 -14.76 13.08
N THR A 122 11.82 -15.76 12.34
CA THR A 122 10.38 -15.89 12.02
C THR A 122 9.56 -16.15 13.28
N TRP A 123 10.03 -17.01 14.20
CA TRP A 123 9.40 -17.24 15.49
C TRP A 123 9.42 -15.99 16.39
N LEU A 124 10.56 -15.31 16.49
CA LEU A 124 10.68 -14.06 17.25
C LEU A 124 9.69 -13.00 16.73
N ALA A 125 9.60 -12.81 15.41
CA ALA A 125 8.61 -11.92 14.80
C ALA A 125 7.17 -12.38 15.10
N SER A 126 6.91 -13.69 15.05
CA SER A 126 5.58 -14.26 15.31
C SER A 126 5.13 -14.12 16.76
N SER A 127 6.06 -14.17 17.71
CA SER A 127 5.77 -14.06 19.14
C SER A 127 5.08 -12.74 19.54
N HIS A 128 5.21 -11.70 18.71
CA HIS A 128 4.56 -10.41 18.95
C HIS A 128 3.03 -10.48 18.82
N PHE A 129 2.53 -11.52 18.16
CA PHE A 129 1.11 -11.78 17.95
C PHE A 129 0.52 -12.72 18.99
N PHE A 130 1.33 -13.29 19.88
CA PHE A 130 0.86 -14.21 20.90
C PHE A 130 -0.19 -13.53 21.79
N THR A 131 -1.32 -14.22 21.97
CA THR A 131 -2.47 -13.73 22.72
C THR A 131 -2.35 -14.08 24.21
N ARG A 132 -1.72 -15.21 24.51
CA ARG A 132 -1.44 -15.69 25.86
C ARG A 132 0.05 -15.94 26.02
N ILE A 133 0.59 -15.52 27.15
CA ILE A 133 2.00 -15.67 27.51
C ILE A 133 2.03 -16.14 28.95
N GLU A 134 2.90 -17.11 29.23
CA GLU A 134 3.18 -17.54 30.59
C GLU A 134 4.41 -16.79 31.12
N PRO A 135 4.46 -16.42 32.41
CA PRO A 135 5.57 -15.64 32.97
C PRO A 135 6.95 -16.23 32.72
N GLU A 136 7.09 -17.56 32.73
CA GLU A 136 8.36 -18.25 32.51
C GLU A 136 8.89 -18.04 31.08
N SER A 137 8.02 -17.87 30.09
CA SER A 137 8.40 -17.65 28.69
C SER A 137 9.26 -16.40 28.49
N VAL A 138 9.07 -15.38 29.34
CA VAL A 138 9.92 -14.17 29.33
C VAL A 138 11.35 -14.50 29.71
N ASN A 139 11.55 -15.31 30.76
CA ASN A 139 12.88 -15.67 31.23
C ASN A 139 13.61 -16.53 30.18
N ILE A 140 12.94 -17.57 29.69
CA ILE A 140 13.52 -18.52 28.73
C ILE A 140 13.84 -17.83 27.40
N THR A 141 12.97 -16.92 26.92
CA THR A 141 13.25 -16.15 25.70
C THR A 141 14.39 -15.14 25.91
N MET A 142 14.52 -14.55 27.10
CA MET A 142 15.59 -13.59 27.41
C MET A 142 16.98 -14.26 27.40
N GLU A 143 17.08 -15.51 27.84
CA GLU A 143 18.33 -16.29 27.79
C GLU A 143 18.86 -16.42 26.35
N LEU A 144 17.96 -16.49 25.36
CA LEU A 144 18.30 -16.56 23.94
C LEU A 144 19.13 -15.37 23.44
N ALA A 145 18.98 -14.17 24.03
CA ALA A 145 19.75 -12.99 23.64
C ALA A 145 21.25 -13.17 23.93
N SER A 146 21.59 -13.98 24.93
CA SER A 146 22.96 -14.28 25.31
C SER A 146 23.54 -15.41 24.44
N ASP A 147 22.72 -16.39 24.09
CA ASP A 147 23.13 -17.53 23.25
C ASP A 147 23.27 -17.17 21.77
N MET A 148 22.46 -16.22 21.29
CA MET A 148 22.47 -15.73 19.91
C MET A 148 22.63 -14.19 19.86
N PRO A 149 23.85 -13.66 20.05
CA PRO A 149 24.12 -12.21 20.09
C PRO A 149 23.67 -11.46 18.83
N ASP A 150 23.78 -12.11 17.67
CA ASP A 150 23.37 -11.58 16.35
C ASP A 150 21.85 -11.39 16.21
N MET A 151 21.06 -11.87 17.18
CA MET A 151 19.59 -11.71 17.24
C MET A 151 19.12 -11.01 18.51
N SER A 152 20.04 -10.43 19.29
CA SER A 152 19.73 -9.79 20.57
C SER A 152 18.65 -8.71 20.43
N SER A 153 18.63 -7.95 19.33
CA SER A 153 17.60 -6.96 19.03
C SER A 153 16.22 -7.59 18.86
N GLU A 154 16.11 -8.61 18.01
CA GLU A 154 14.85 -9.33 17.77
C GLU A 154 14.34 -10.02 19.04
N VAL A 155 15.24 -10.57 19.86
CA VAL A 155 14.90 -11.16 21.17
C VAL A 155 14.36 -10.10 22.12
N LEU A 156 15.03 -8.95 22.24
CA LEU A 156 14.56 -7.85 23.10
C LEU A 156 13.18 -7.33 22.68
N MET A 157 12.90 -7.24 21.37
CA MET A 157 11.57 -6.84 20.88
C MET A 157 10.51 -7.88 21.22
N ALA A 158 10.79 -9.17 21.01
CA ALA A 158 9.90 -10.27 21.38
C ALA A 158 9.58 -10.25 22.88
N VAL A 159 10.62 -10.23 23.72
CA VAL A 159 10.51 -10.17 25.19
C VAL A 159 9.72 -8.94 25.64
N SER A 160 9.99 -7.77 25.06
CA SER A 160 9.25 -6.55 25.40
C SER A 160 7.76 -6.66 25.10
N THR A 161 7.39 -7.32 24.00
CA THR A 161 5.99 -7.58 23.66
C THR A 161 5.36 -8.59 24.62
N MET A 162 6.07 -9.66 24.98
CA MET A 162 5.64 -10.63 25.99
C MET A 162 5.36 -9.95 27.34
N VAL A 163 6.27 -9.08 27.80
CA VAL A 163 6.09 -8.28 29.01
C VAL A 163 4.86 -7.39 28.91
N TYR A 164 4.68 -6.69 27.80
CA TYR A 164 3.48 -5.87 27.59
C TYR A 164 2.20 -6.72 27.69
N ARG A 165 2.16 -7.91 27.09
CA ARG A 165 1.01 -8.83 27.16
C ARG A 165 0.72 -9.29 28.58
N LEU A 166 1.75 -9.71 29.33
CA LEU A 166 1.62 -10.10 30.73
C LEU A 166 1.10 -8.95 31.60
N CYS A 167 1.61 -7.73 31.39
CA CYS A 167 1.14 -6.54 32.10
C CYS A 167 -0.33 -6.19 31.78
N GLN A 168 -0.83 -6.50 30.58
CA GLN A 168 -2.26 -6.34 30.26
C GLN A 168 -3.12 -7.44 30.89
N GLN A 169 -2.59 -8.67 31.01
CA GLN A 169 -3.30 -9.81 31.60
C GLN A 169 -3.41 -9.70 33.13
N ASP A 170 -2.32 -9.29 33.79
CA ASP A 170 -2.29 -9.07 35.23
C ASP A 170 -1.48 -7.79 35.57
N PRO A 171 -2.17 -6.64 35.58
CA PRO A 171 -1.55 -5.34 35.86
C PRO A 171 -0.88 -5.24 37.24
N ASN A 172 -1.31 -6.03 38.22
CA ASN A 172 -0.79 -5.93 39.59
C ASN A 172 0.62 -6.52 39.72
N ASN A 173 0.93 -7.55 38.93
CA ASN A 173 2.23 -8.23 38.95
C ASN A 173 3.14 -7.83 37.77
N CYS A 174 2.72 -6.86 36.95
CA CYS A 174 3.48 -6.38 35.79
C CYS A 174 4.98 -6.13 36.05
N ARG A 175 5.34 -5.51 37.19
CA ARG A 175 6.74 -5.24 37.54
C ARG A 175 7.55 -6.50 37.84
N GLU A 176 6.92 -7.54 38.38
CA GLU A 176 7.57 -8.83 38.62
C GLU A 176 7.84 -9.56 37.30
N TYR A 177 6.84 -9.62 36.42
CA TYR A 177 6.99 -10.21 35.08
C TYR A 177 7.99 -9.46 34.21
N ALA A 178 8.07 -8.14 34.34
CA ALA A 178 9.01 -7.31 33.59
C ALA A 178 10.45 -7.36 34.15
N ARG A 179 10.69 -7.99 35.31
CA ARG A 179 11.98 -7.89 36.03
C ARG A 179 13.19 -8.26 35.16
N PRO A 180 13.21 -9.39 34.42
CA PRO A 180 14.38 -9.74 33.59
C PRO A 180 14.73 -8.66 32.56
N LEU A 181 13.71 -8.13 31.87
CA LEU A 181 13.87 -7.06 30.91
C LEU A 181 14.34 -5.76 31.56
N LEU A 182 13.73 -5.36 32.69
CA LEU A 182 14.05 -4.11 33.38
C LEU A 182 15.46 -4.10 33.98
N GLU A 183 15.97 -5.26 34.41
CA GLU A 183 17.34 -5.41 34.90
C GLU A 183 18.34 -5.23 33.76
N TYR A 184 18.13 -5.90 32.63
CA TYR A 184 18.94 -5.73 31.42
C TYR A 184 18.94 -4.29 30.91
N VAL A 185 17.76 -3.67 30.82
CA VAL A 185 17.59 -2.27 30.40
C VAL A 185 18.38 -1.31 31.29
N ARG A 186 18.35 -1.54 32.60
CA ARG A 186 19.08 -0.69 33.55
C ARG A 186 20.58 -0.82 33.31
N GLU A 187 21.09 -2.05 33.23
CA GLU A 187 22.51 -2.31 33.01
C GLU A 187 23.02 -1.71 31.70
N ALA A 188 22.27 -1.85 30.61
CA ALA A 188 22.67 -1.38 29.29
C ALA A 188 22.70 0.16 29.15
N VAL A 189 21.91 0.91 29.93
CA VAL A 189 21.73 2.36 29.74
C VAL A 189 22.35 3.21 30.84
N GLU A 190 22.53 2.67 32.05
CA GLU A 190 22.79 3.47 33.26
C GLU A 190 24.05 4.36 33.16
N ASP A 191 25.08 3.90 32.45
CA ASP A 191 26.36 4.60 32.26
C ASP A 191 26.51 5.27 30.87
N SER A 192 25.83 4.78 29.84
CA SER A 192 26.10 5.19 28.45
C SER A 192 25.59 6.59 28.08
N CYS A 193 24.46 7.04 28.63
CA CYS A 193 23.90 8.37 28.33
C CYS A 193 24.67 9.57 28.93
N GLY A 194 25.86 9.34 29.51
CA GLY A 194 26.78 10.37 30.02
C GLY A 194 28.08 10.51 29.22
N VAL A 195 28.35 9.64 28.25
CA VAL A 195 29.63 9.54 27.53
C VAL A 195 29.62 10.44 26.29
N MET A 196 30.66 11.26 26.10
CA MET A 196 30.74 12.23 24.98
C MET A 196 31.11 11.60 23.63
N SER A 197 31.70 10.41 23.64
CA SER A 197 32.12 9.67 22.43
C SER A 197 31.76 8.20 22.59
N MET A 198 30.54 7.84 22.18
CA MET A 198 30.11 6.46 22.08
C MET A 198 30.37 5.96 20.67
N GLU A 199 30.79 4.71 20.55
CA GLU A 199 30.89 4.04 19.25
C GLU A 199 29.49 3.89 18.62
N GLU A 200 29.39 3.89 17.29
CA GLU A 200 28.08 3.80 16.63
C GLU A 200 27.34 2.50 16.96
N LYS A 201 28.07 1.40 17.15
CA LYS A 201 27.48 0.11 17.58
C LYS A 201 26.85 0.21 18.96
N GLU A 202 27.52 0.87 19.91
CA GLU A 202 26.97 1.10 21.26
C GLU A 202 25.69 1.96 21.19
N LYS A 203 25.69 3.01 20.35
CA LYS A 203 24.48 3.83 20.13
C LYS A 203 23.32 3.00 19.56
N GLU A 204 23.61 2.07 18.65
CA GLU A 204 22.62 1.16 18.05
C GLU A 204 22.01 0.21 19.09
N GLU A 205 22.85 -0.39 19.93
CA GLU A 205 22.41 -1.25 21.02
C GLU A 205 21.50 -0.49 22.00
N ILE A 206 21.89 0.73 22.40
CA ILE A 206 21.10 1.52 23.35
C ILE A 206 19.79 2.03 22.74
N ARG A 207 19.78 2.40 21.46
CA ARG A 207 18.54 2.72 20.74
C ARG A 207 17.59 1.52 20.81
N THR A 208 18.08 0.33 20.47
CA THR A 208 17.31 -0.93 20.54
C THR A 208 16.73 -1.15 21.95
N VAL A 209 17.50 -0.90 23.01
CA VAL A 209 17.01 -0.99 24.39
C VAL A 209 15.86 0.01 24.65
N PHE A 210 15.95 1.24 24.17
CA PHE A 210 14.84 2.20 24.29
C PHE A 210 13.60 1.79 23.50
N HIS A 211 13.76 1.21 22.31
CA HIS A 211 12.65 0.65 21.54
C HIS A 211 11.96 -0.50 22.31
N ALA A 212 12.74 -1.37 22.96
CA ALA A 212 12.20 -2.46 23.80
C ALA A 212 11.43 -1.91 25.01
N VAL A 213 11.94 -0.88 25.68
CA VAL A 213 11.23 -0.19 26.76
C VAL A 213 9.93 0.44 26.28
N ALA A 214 9.97 1.11 25.13
CA ALA A 214 8.79 1.73 24.52
C ALA A 214 7.71 0.69 24.17
N ASN A 215 8.11 -0.49 23.69
CA ASN A 215 7.24 -1.62 23.45
C ASN A 215 6.66 -2.20 24.74
N ALA A 216 7.48 -2.47 25.76
CA ALA A 216 7.03 -3.05 27.02
C ALA A 216 6.04 -2.15 27.78
N GLY A 217 6.16 -0.82 27.60
CA GLY A 217 5.29 0.15 28.27
C GLY A 217 5.54 0.25 29.78
N VAL A 218 6.73 -0.15 30.24
CA VAL A 218 7.14 -0.11 31.64
C VAL A 218 8.57 0.38 31.75
N LEU A 219 8.84 1.30 32.69
CA LEU A 219 10.17 1.85 32.95
C LEU A 219 10.80 1.21 34.20
N PRO A 220 12.14 1.09 34.24
CA PRO A 220 12.84 0.70 35.47
C PRO A 220 12.47 1.64 36.64
N TYR A 221 12.46 2.95 36.37
CA TYR A 221 11.99 4.00 37.27
C TYR A 221 11.45 5.21 36.48
N LYS A 222 10.61 6.04 37.12
CA LYS A 222 9.79 7.08 36.46
C LYS A 222 10.53 8.05 35.53
N ASN A 223 11.79 8.36 35.83
CA ASN A 223 12.61 9.34 35.08
C ASN A 223 13.81 8.69 34.36
N PHE A 224 13.75 7.38 34.10
CA PHE A 224 14.85 6.61 33.50
C PHE A 224 15.47 7.24 32.23
N PRO A 225 14.69 7.71 31.23
CA PRO A 225 15.25 8.24 29.99
C PRO A 225 15.91 9.62 30.13
N LYS A 226 15.71 10.31 31.27
CA LYS A 226 16.05 11.73 31.43
C LYS A 226 17.53 12.03 31.29
N LYS A 227 18.42 11.10 31.68
CA LYS A 227 19.88 11.26 31.50
C LYS A 227 20.23 11.47 30.03
N CYS A 228 19.52 10.80 29.13
CA CYS A 228 19.77 10.81 27.69
C CYS A 228 19.24 12.08 27.01
N PHE A 229 18.52 12.98 27.68
CA PHE A 229 18.00 14.22 27.07
C PHE A 229 19.07 15.28 26.81
N ASN A 230 20.29 15.08 27.34
CA ASN A 230 21.41 15.99 27.22
C ASN A 230 21.80 16.21 25.74
N LYS A 231 22.04 17.47 25.34
CA LYS A 231 22.48 17.84 23.98
C LYS A 231 23.84 17.25 23.56
N LYS A 232 24.62 16.69 24.50
CA LYS A 232 25.85 15.95 24.20
C LYS A 232 25.58 14.56 23.59
N VAL A 233 24.38 14.03 23.81
CA VAL A 233 23.93 12.76 23.23
C VAL A 233 23.43 13.04 21.80
N SER A 234 23.63 12.09 20.89
CA SER A 234 23.12 12.22 19.51
C SER A 234 21.60 12.38 19.49
N SER A 235 21.08 13.12 18.52
CA SER A 235 19.64 13.35 18.37
C SER A 235 18.84 12.07 18.23
N ASP A 236 19.29 11.09 17.45
CA ASP A 236 18.63 9.78 17.31
C ASP A 236 18.40 9.11 18.67
N LEU A 237 19.41 9.12 19.53
CA LEU A 237 19.33 8.49 20.84
C LEU A 237 18.45 9.30 21.81
N ARG A 238 18.47 10.63 21.70
CA ARG A 238 17.54 11.52 22.42
C ARG A 238 16.10 11.27 22.00
N VAL A 239 15.84 11.09 20.70
CA VAL A 239 14.52 10.76 20.15
C VAL A 239 14.06 9.39 20.68
N ALA A 240 14.89 8.35 20.60
CA ALA A 240 14.57 7.03 21.13
C ALA A 240 14.25 7.07 22.64
N ALA A 241 15.04 7.81 23.42
CA ALA A 241 14.79 8.01 24.84
C ALA A 241 13.43 8.69 25.11
N ILE A 242 13.07 9.71 24.35
CA ILE A 242 11.77 10.39 24.48
C ILE A 242 10.62 9.46 24.07
N GLN A 243 10.80 8.67 23.02
CA GLN A 243 9.80 7.72 22.51
C GLN A 243 9.50 6.56 23.48
N SER A 244 10.34 6.32 24.49
CA SER A 244 10.05 5.36 25.57
C SER A 244 8.73 5.62 26.31
N PHE A 245 8.22 6.86 26.28
CA PHE A 245 6.93 7.21 26.89
C PHE A 245 5.70 6.85 26.07
N ARG A 246 5.86 6.35 24.83
CA ARG A 246 4.77 6.08 23.87
C ARG A 246 3.56 5.35 24.46
N ARG A 247 3.79 4.40 25.39
CA ARG A 247 2.74 3.55 26.02
C ARG A 247 2.44 3.86 27.49
N ILE A 248 3.14 4.83 28.08
CA ILE A 248 3.10 5.09 29.53
C ILE A 248 2.07 6.20 29.87
N GLY A 249 1.64 6.96 28.86
CA GLY A 249 0.77 8.13 29.03
C GLY A 249 1.58 9.38 29.31
N CYS A 250 1.04 10.31 30.09
CA CYS A 250 1.71 11.58 30.40
C CYS A 250 3.00 11.35 31.22
N PRO A 251 4.18 11.80 30.72
CA PRO A 251 5.44 11.67 31.45
C PRO A 251 5.42 12.38 32.80
N HIS A 252 5.98 11.74 33.84
CA HIS A 252 5.99 12.30 35.20
C HIS A 252 6.76 13.64 35.31
N ASP A 253 7.81 13.83 34.52
CA ASP A 253 8.56 15.09 34.42
C ASP A 253 8.34 15.75 33.05
N ALA A 254 7.08 16.06 32.72
CA ALA A 254 6.69 16.76 31.50
C ALA A 254 7.47 18.09 31.30
N ASN A 255 7.86 18.77 32.38
CA ASN A 255 8.64 20.01 32.32
C ASN A 255 10.01 19.84 31.65
N SER A 256 10.64 18.67 31.76
CA SER A 256 11.89 18.39 31.05
C SER A 256 11.70 18.35 29.53
N LEU A 257 10.59 17.78 29.05
CA LEU A 257 10.24 17.73 27.63
C LEU A 257 9.80 19.10 27.10
N TRP A 258 9.05 19.87 27.91
CA TRP A 258 8.70 21.24 27.56
C TRP A 258 9.93 22.11 27.29
N LYS A 259 10.99 21.99 28.12
CA LYS A 259 12.25 22.72 27.91
C LYS A 259 12.94 22.36 26.60
N ILE A 260 12.86 21.09 26.17
CA ILE A 260 13.39 20.63 24.88
C ILE A 260 12.57 21.28 23.76
N LEU A 261 11.25 21.16 23.82
CA LEU A 261 10.33 21.71 22.83
C LEU A 261 10.49 23.22 22.65
N GLU A 262 10.65 23.98 23.74
CA GLU A 262 10.76 25.45 23.74
C GLU A 262 12.16 25.97 23.34
N ASP A 263 13.19 25.13 23.32
CA ASP A 263 14.54 25.55 22.96
C ASP A 263 14.72 25.57 21.43
N SER A 264 14.65 26.78 20.85
CA SER A 264 14.81 26.98 19.41
C SER A 264 16.18 26.57 18.84
N LYS A 265 17.19 26.36 19.70
CA LYS A 265 18.52 25.89 19.30
C LYS A 265 18.65 24.36 19.36
N ASP A 266 17.61 23.66 19.79
CA ASP A 266 17.59 22.21 19.76
C ASP A 266 17.18 21.67 18.39
N GLU A 267 17.52 20.41 18.12
CA GLU A 267 17.27 19.79 16.83
C GLU A 267 15.77 19.55 16.59
N VAL A 268 15.32 19.79 15.35
CA VAL A 268 13.90 19.74 14.96
C VAL A 268 13.25 18.42 15.37
N GLU A 269 13.89 17.28 15.08
CA GLU A 269 13.34 15.96 15.40
C GLU A 269 13.20 15.73 16.91
N VAL A 270 14.17 16.18 17.71
CA VAL A 270 14.13 16.05 19.17
C VAL A 270 13.02 16.92 19.77
N ARG A 271 12.85 18.15 19.26
CA ARG A 271 11.76 19.06 19.66
C ARG A 271 10.40 18.45 19.32
N LEU A 272 10.24 17.90 18.12
CA LEU A 272 8.98 17.28 17.69
C LEU A 272 8.69 15.95 18.41
N ALA A 273 9.70 15.15 18.72
CA ALA A 273 9.55 13.97 19.57
C ALA A 273 9.05 14.37 20.98
N ALA A 274 9.60 15.45 21.56
CA ALA A 274 9.15 15.98 22.84
C ALA A 274 7.69 16.46 22.78
N TYR A 275 7.30 17.15 21.71
CA TYR A 275 5.92 17.56 21.48
C TYR A 275 4.95 16.36 21.44
N VAL A 276 5.28 15.31 20.67
CA VAL A 276 4.42 14.12 20.56
C VAL A 276 4.30 13.40 21.91
N ALA A 277 5.40 13.25 22.65
CA ALA A 277 5.40 12.65 23.99
C ALA A 277 4.61 13.46 25.03
N LEU A 278 4.37 14.75 24.78
CA LEU A 278 3.59 15.65 25.63
C LEU A 278 2.09 15.61 25.34
N ILE A 279 1.64 15.13 24.17
CA ILE A 279 0.20 15.07 23.80
C ILE A 279 -0.67 14.39 24.88
N PRO A 280 -0.30 13.23 25.45
CA PRO A 280 -1.10 12.59 26.50
C PRO A 280 -1.30 13.46 27.75
N CYS A 281 -0.42 14.43 27.99
CA CYS A 281 -0.56 15.37 29.11
C CYS A 281 -1.65 16.42 28.88
N ALA A 282 -2.10 16.65 27.65
CA ALA A 282 -3.07 17.70 27.33
C ALA A 282 -4.40 17.54 28.09
N VAL A 283 -4.84 16.31 28.33
CA VAL A 283 -6.07 16.01 29.08
C VAL A 283 -5.91 16.25 30.59
N HIS A 284 -4.67 16.28 31.09
CA HIS A 284 -4.36 16.46 32.51
C HIS A 284 -3.85 17.88 32.84
N GLU A 285 -3.36 18.63 31.85
CA GLU A 285 -2.79 19.96 32.00
C GLU A 285 -3.70 21.06 31.41
N ASN A 286 -4.41 21.79 32.27
CA ASN A 286 -5.37 22.83 31.86
C ASN A 286 -4.81 23.97 30.96
N ARG A 287 -3.49 24.16 30.90
CA ARG A 287 -2.83 25.22 30.10
C ARG A 287 -2.04 24.70 28.91
N PHE A 288 -2.15 23.40 28.59
CA PHE A 288 -1.37 22.75 27.55
C PHE A 288 -1.44 23.49 26.21
N PHE A 289 -2.64 23.62 25.65
CA PHE A 289 -2.83 24.26 24.35
C PHE A 289 -2.57 25.77 24.37
N SER A 290 -2.80 26.44 25.50
CA SER A 290 -2.43 27.85 25.67
C SER A 290 -0.91 28.06 25.58
N ARG A 291 -0.12 27.12 26.14
CA ARG A 291 1.34 27.14 26.07
C ARG A 291 1.83 26.85 24.64
N ILE A 292 1.22 25.89 23.95
CA ILE A 292 1.50 25.64 22.53
C ILE A 292 1.17 26.86 21.66
N GLU A 293 0.04 27.52 21.90
CA GLU A 293 -0.33 28.74 21.18
C GLU A 293 0.73 29.84 21.37
N HIS A 294 1.25 30.01 22.58
CA HIS A 294 2.34 30.95 22.86
C HIS A 294 3.64 30.56 22.16
N LEU A 295 4.03 29.28 22.24
CA LEU A 295 5.19 28.73 21.52
C LEU A 295 5.09 29.01 20.02
N LEU A 296 3.93 28.72 19.40
CA LEU A 296 3.73 28.94 17.97
C LEU A 296 3.80 30.41 17.57
N LYS A 297 3.39 31.35 18.44
CA LYS A 297 3.52 32.80 18.17
C LYS A 297 5.00 33.21 18.04
N GLU A 298 5.87 32.65 18.86
CA GLU A 298 7.30 32.97 18.90
C GLU A 298 8.17 32.04 18.05
N GLU A 299 7.62 30.94 17.53
CA GLU A 299 8.38 29.98 16.72
C GLU A 299 8.87 30.59 15.40
N GLU A 300 10.18 30.48 15.17
CA GLU A 300 10.87 30.91 13.95
C GLU A 300 11.22 29.72 13.04
N VAL A 301 11.35 28.50 13.59
CA VAL A 301 11.67 27.31 12.82
C VAL A 301 10.41 26.78 12.15
N ASN A 302 10.25 27.09 10.85
CA ASN A 302 9.08 26.70 10.06
C ASN A 302 8.76 25.20 10.13
N GLN A 303 9.76 24.32 10.26
CA GLN A 303 9.54 22.88 10.39
C GLN A 303 8.80 22.51 11.69
N VAL A 304 9.21 23.08 12.82
CA VAL A 304 8.54 22.84 14.10
C VAL A 304 7.14 23.44 14.09
N GLY A 305 7.04 24.69 13.65
CA GLY A 305 5.78 25.41 13.58
C GLY A 305 4.74 24.77 12.67
N SER A 306 5.12 24.40 11.44
CA SER A 306 4.22 23.77 10.45
C SER A 306 3.73 22.39 10.92
N TYR A 307 4.59 21.59 11.54
CA TYR A 307 4.20 20.28 12.06
C TYR A 307 3.19 20.40 13.20
N ILE A 308 3.52 21.18 14.24
CA ILE A 308 2.63 21.37 15.40
C ILE A 308 1.31 22.00 14.98
N TRP A 309 1.36 22.99 14.10
CA TRP A 309 0.18 23.62 13.50
C TRP A 309 -0.74 22.60 12.83
N THR A 310 -0.20 21.84 11.87
CA THR A 310 -1.00 20.87 11.08
C THR A 310 -1.52 19.75 11.95
N HIS A 311 -0.74 19.27 12.91
CA HIS A 311 -1.18 18.25 13.86
C HIS A 311 -2.36 18.74 14.71
N ILE A 312 -2.31 19.94 15.29
CA ILE A 312 -3.43 20.48 16.06
C ILE A 312 -4.66 20.72 15.19
N LEU A 313 -4.48 21.29 14.00
CA LEU A 313 -5.58 21.51 13.05
C LEU A 313 -6.29 20.20 12.71
N ASN A 314 -5.52 19.16 12.37
CA ASN A 314 -6.04 17.84 12.05
C ASN A 314 -6.73 17.17 13.25
N LEU A 315 -6.24 17.36 14.48
CA LEU A 315 -6.92 16.87 15.69
C LEU A 315 -8.30 17.51 15.88
N VAL A 316 -8.44 18.79 15.53
CA VAL A 316 -9.72 19.52 15.63
C VAL A 316 -10.66 19.16 14.49
N GLU A 317 -10.17 19.10 13.26
CA GLU A 317 -11.00 18.87 12.06
C GLU A 317 -11.35 17.40 11.83
N GLN A 318 -10.51 16.46 12.28
CA GLN A 318 -10.64 15.02 12.05
C GLN A 318 -10.46 14.21 13.36
N PRO A 319 -11.32 14.43 14.38
CA PRO A 319 -11.24 13.69 15.63
C PRO A 319 -11.50 12.18 15.41
N ALA A 320 -10.71 11.33 16.06
CA ALA A 320 -11.03 9.90 16.14
C ALA A 320 -12.19 9.65 17.11
N ALA A 321 -12.80 8.47 17.03
CA ALA A 321 -14.05 8.20 17.73
C ALA A 321 -13.88 7.95 19.23
N SER A 322 -12.71 7.54 19.71
CA SER A 322 -12.53 7.27 21.14
C SER A 322 -12.68 8.51 22.01
N SER A 323 -13.19 8.30 23.22
CA SER A 323 -13.43 9.37 24.21
C SER A 323 -12.20 10.24 24.48
N PHE A 324 -11.01 9.63 24.52
CA PHE A 324 -9.75 10.36 24.66
C PHE A 324 -9.51 11.34 23.51
N HIS A 325 -9.70 10.92 22.26
CA HIS A 325 -9.47 11.78 21.09
C HIS A 325 -10.56 12.85 20.94
N GLN A 326 -11.81 12.54 21.28
CA GLN A 326 -12.88 13.53 21.32
C GLN A 326 -12.57 14.63 22.35
N GLU A 327 -12.13 14.26 23.55
CA GLU A 327 -11.76 15.24 24.57
C GLU A 327 -10.53 16.05 24.17
N LEU A 328 -9.51 15.41 23.58
CA LEU A 328 -8.34 16.10 23.06
C LEU A 328 -8.70 17.14 21.98
N SER A 329 -9.56 16.76 21.04
CA SER A 329 -10.08 17.65 19.99
C SER A 329 -10.85 18.82 20.59
N ARG A 330 -11.72 18.56 21.58
CA ARG A 330 -12.47 19.58 22.31
C ARG A 330 -11.53 20.58 22.99
N LEU A 331 -10.49 20.12 23.69
CA LEU A 331 -9.50 20.98 24.35
C LEU A 331 -8.69 21.81 23.34
N ALA A 332 -8.31 21.21 22.22
CA ALA A 332 -7.58 21.89 21.14
C ALA A 332 -8.41 22.99 20.46
N ALA A 333 -9.71 22.76 20.25
CA ALA A 333 -10.60 23.67 19.52
C ALA A 333 -10.80 25.04 20.20
N HIS A 334 -10.51 25.17 21.50
CA HIS A 334 -10.64 26.43 22.24
C HIS A 334 -9.55 27.47 21.88
N HIS A 335 -8.54 27.08 21.10
CA HIS A 335 -7.40 27.93 20.77
C HIS A 335 -7.40 28.34 19.29
N THR A 336 -7.44 29.64 19.04
CA THR A 336 -7.32 30.18 17.67
C THR A 336 -5.85 30.23 17.29
N LEU A 337 -5.40 29.29 16.47
CA LEU A 337 -4.06 29.31 15.93
C LEU A 337 -4.03 30.28 14.70
N GLN A 338 -2.96 31.06 14.52
CA GLN A 338 -2.74 31.86 13.29
C GLN A 338 -1.97 31.10 12.20
N ALA A 339 -2.49 31.09 10.96
CA ALA A 339 -1.87 30.43 9.82
C ALA A 339 -0.67 31.24 9.28
N LYS A 340 0.50 31.14 9.94
CA LYS A 340 1.75 31.79 9.51
C LYS A 340 2.82 30.86 8.92
N PHE A 341 2.60 29.54 8.96
CA PHE A 341 3.61 28.55 8.57
C PHE A 341 3.40 27.99 7.15
N SER A 342 4.48 27.54 6.52
CA SER A 342 4.45 27.07 5.14
C SER A 342 3.57 25.84 4.93
N THR A 343 2.72 26.03 3.93
CA THR A 343 1.81 25.16 3.20
C THR A 343 2.41 24.12 2.22
N ASN A 344 3.74 23.99 2.06
CA ASN A 344 4.31 23.09 1.04
C ASN A 344 4.52 21.63 1.53
N ALA A 345 3.86 20.65 0.88
CA ALA A 345 3.84 19.24 1.28
C ALA A 345 5.19 18.52 1.10
N PHE A 346 6.06 19.02 0.22
CA PHE A 346 7.35 18.42 -0.11
C PHE A 346 8.54 19.09 0.60
N ARG A 347 8.28 20.11 1.42
CA ARG A 347 9.35 20.94 2.04
C ARG A 347 9.11 21.27 3.50
N SER A 348 7.88 21.12 3.99
CA SER A 348 7.51 21.48 5.36
C SER A 348 7.06 20.24 6.11
N SER A 349 7.55 20.08 7.34
CA SER A 349 7.14 19.02 8.25
C SER A 349 5.66 19.14 8.54
N ARG A 350 4.95 18.02 8.53
CA ARG A 350 3.51 17.96 8.65
C ARG A 350 2.98 16.68 9.26
N ASN A 351 1.82 16.84 9.86
CA ASN A 351 0.90 15.76 10.10
C ASN A 351 -0.20 15.78 9.03
N TYR A 352 -0.58 14.60 8.55
CA TYR A 352 -1.76 14.36 7.71
C TYR A 352 -2.67 13.40 8.47
N ARG A 353 -3.96 13.69 8.54
CA ARG A 353 -4.91 12.82 9.22
C ARG A 353 -6.21 12.75 8.45
N TYR A 354 -6.76 11.55 8.37
CA TYR A 354 -8.11 11.30 7.91
C TYR A 354 -8.78 10.37 8.92
N ALA A 355 -9.93 10.77 9.44
CA ALA A 355 -10.70 9.97 10.40
C ALA A 355 -12.15 9.87 9.95
N HIS A 356 -12.74 8.69 10.05
CA HIS A 356 -14.14 8.47 9.73
C HIS A 356 -14.76 7.55 10.77
N PHE A 357 -15.95 7.91 11.27
CA PHE A 357 -16.70 7.10 12.21
C PHE A 357 -18.18 7.10 11.83
N THR A 358 -18.81 5.94 11.97
CA THR A 358 -20.23 5.75 11.70
C THR A 358 -20.94 5.27 12.96
N GLU A 359 -21.90 6.05 13.43
CA GLU A 359 -22.73 5.70 14.59
C GLU A 359 -23.61 4.45 14.33
N LEU A 360 -24.05 4.24 13.08
CA LEU A 360 -24.91 3.10 12.69
C LEU A 360 -24.28 1.75 13.04
N THR A 361 -22.96 1.63 12.88
CA THR A 361 -22.20 0.40 13.13
C THR A 361 -21.36 0.49 14.41
N ASN A 362 -21.33 1.65 15.07
CA ASN A 362 -20.43 1.97 16.18
C ASN A 362 -18.96 1.61 15.86
N MET A 363 -18.57 1.86 14.60
CA MET A 363 -17.24 1.56 14.05
C MET A 363 -16.70 2.75 13.26
N GLY A 364 -15.39 2.91 13.31
CA GLY A 364 -14.65 3.90 12.54
C GLY A 364 -13.19 3.53 12.40
N GLY A 365 -12.42 4.46 11.85
CA GLY A 365 -10.99 4.34 11.77
C GLY A 365 -10.34 5.63 11.33
N SER A 366 -9.04 5.72 11.58
CA SER A 366 -8.22 6.86 11.19
C SER A 366 -6.89 6.42 10.60
N VAL A 367 -6.46 7.12 9.55
CA VAL A 367 -5.11 7.05 9.01
C VAL A 367 -4.40 8.35 9.34
N GLU A 368 -3.22 8.23 9.94
CA GLU A 368 -2.39 9.37 10.31
C GLU A 368 -0.98 9.20 9.74
N SER A 369 -0.41 10.25 9.17
CA SER A 369 0.96 10.26 8.66
C SER A 369 1.74 11.45 9.20
N ASN A 370 2.95 11.18 9.68
CA ASN A 370 3.87 12.19 10.18
C ASN A 370 5.09 12.26 9.26
N VAL A 371 5.36 13.44 8.72
CA VAL A 371 6.51 13.70 7.85
C VAL A 371 7.31 14.83 8.45
N ILE A 372 8.59 14.58 8.78
CA ILE A 372 9.47 15.55 9.40
C ILE A 372 10.63 15.84 8.45
N PHE A 373 10.69 17.08 7.99
CA PHE A 373 11.81 17.64 7.25
C PHE A 373 12.73 18.41 8.19
N THR A 374 14.00 18.50 7.81
CA THR A 374 14.95 19.44 8.42
C THR A 374 15.37 20.49 7.40
N PRO A 375 15.86 21.66 7.85
CA PRO A 375 16.28 22.74 6.94
C PRO A 375 17.40 22.37 5.95
N ASN A 376 18.14 21.29 6.23
CA ASN A 376 19.35 20.92 5.50
C ASN A 376 19.15 19.75 4.51
N SER A 377 17.93 19.23 4.38
CA SER A 377 17.64 17.96 3.70
C SER A 377 16.34 18.09 2.89
N TYR A 378 16.33 17.54 1.67
CA TYR A 378 15.12 17.53 0.83
C TYR A 378 14.37 16.20 0.91
N ILE A 379 14.99 15.18 1.50
CA ILE A 379 14.33 13.94 1.90
C ILE A 379 13.83 14.15 3.34
N PRO A 380 12.60 13.73 3.68
CA PRO A 380 12.15 13.80 5.06
C PRO A 380 13.05 12.93 5.95
N GLN A 381 13.60 13.50 7.02
CA GLN A 381 14.42 12.75 7.98
C GLN A 381 13.61 11.75 8.80
N HIS A 382 12.31 11.98 8.97
CA HIS A 382 11.42 10.97 9.52
C HIS A 382 10.12 10.94 8.72
N ALA A 383 9.64 9.74 8.43
CA ALA A 383 8.31 9.54 7.87
C ALA A 383 7.65 8.35 8.55
N SER A 384 6.38 8.49 8.90
CA SER A 384 5.56 7.39 9.41
C SER A 384 4.11 7.48 8.94
N VAL A 385 3.45 6.33 8.91
CA VAL A 385 2.02 6.19 8.70
C VAL A 385 1.45 5.18 9.69
N ASN A 386 0.32 5.52 10.30
CA ASN A 386 -0.37 4.80 11.34
C ASN A 386 -1.83 4.59 10.93
N LEU A 387 -2.33 3.36 11.05
CA LEU A 387 -3.73 3.02 10.90
C LEU A 387 -4.30 2.62 12.27
N THR A 388 -5.42 3.24 12.65
CA THR A 388 -6.18 2.92 13.86
C THR A 388 -7.62 2.59 13.50
N LEU A 389 -8.20 1.56 14.11
CA LEU A 389 -9.62 1.22 14.01
C LEU A 389 -10.31 1.50 15.34
N ASP A 390 -11.48 2.12 15.26
CA ASP A 390 -12.34 2.40 16.41
C ASP A 390 -13.54 1.44 16.37
N ILE A 391 -13.71 0.60 17.39
CA ILE A 391 -14.79 -0.39 17.47
C ILE A 391 -15.36 -0.37 18.89
N LEU A 392 -16.67 -0.16 19.05
CA LEU A 392 -17.34 -0.20 20.35
C LEU A 392 -16.65 0.69 21.40
N GLU A 393 -16.35 1.94 21.01
CA GLU A 393 -15.64 2.98 21.81
C GLU A 393 -14.16 2.69 22.15
N LYS A 394 -13.58 1.61 21.63
CA LYS A 394 -12.16 1.29 21.78
C LYS A 394 -11.38 1.60 20.51
N SER A 395 -10.24 2.25 20.64
CA SER A 395 -9.26 2.44 19.56
C SER A 395 -8.20 1.35 19.59
N ILE A 396 -7.98 0.72 18.45
CA ILE A 396 -6.95 -0.30 18.23
C ILE A 396 -6.02 0.22 17.14
N ASN A 397 -4.77 0.50 17.49
CA ASN A 397 -3.73 0.69 16.48
C ASN A 397 -3.56 -0.63 15.71
N VAL A 398 -3.84 -0.67 14.41
CA VAL A 398 -3.76 -1.92 13.64
C VAL A 398 -2.34 -2.12 13.16
N PHE A 399 -1.78 -1.13 12.48
CA PHE A 399 -0.38 -1.13 12.09
C PHE A 399 0.18 0.28 12.04
N GLU A 400 1.49 0.38 12.14
CA GLU A 400 2.24 1.61 11.90
C GLU A 400 3.56 1.24 11.23
N MET A 401 3.94 1.97 10.18
CA MET A 401 5.24 1.82 9.54
C MET A 401 5.92 3.18 9.53
N GLY A 402 7.22 3.20 9.73
CA GLY A 402 7.97 4.43 9.62
C GLY A 402 9.46 4.20 9.56
N GLY A 403 10.20 5.29 9.41
CA GLY A 403 11.65 5.22 9.32
C GLY A 403 12.30 6.55 9.61
N HIS A 404 13.59 6.48 9.88
CA HIS A 404 14.47 7.64 9.96
C HIS A 404 15.47 7.58 8.80
N PHE A 405 15.69 8.71 8.13
CA PHE A 405 16.36 8.81 6.84
C PHE A 405 17.33 10.00 6.86
N GLN A 406 18.55 9.76 7.33
CA GLN A 406 19.59 10.76 7.38
C GLN A 406 20.54 10.60 6.19
N GLY A 407 20.79 11.68 5.45
CA GLY A 407 21.79 11.70 4.39
C GLY A 407 21.49 10.80 3.19
N LEU A 408 20.25 10.29 3.06
CA LEU A 408 19.86 9.43 1.95
C LEU A 408 19.95 10.12 0.59
N GLU A 409 20.09 11.44 0.57
CA GLU A 409 20.34 12.21 -0.64
C GLU A 409 21.53 11.66 -1.40
N ASP A 410 22.64 11.37 -0.71
CA ASP A 410 23.86 10.88 -1.36
C ASP A 410 23.64 9.50 -1.99
N TYR A 411 22.87 8.64 -1.32
CA TYR A 411 22.50 7.31 -1.84
C TYR A 411 21.59 7.41 -3.07
N VAL A 412 20.57 8.27 -3.02
CA VAL A 412 19.66 8.53 -4.16
C VAL A 412 20.44 9.11 -5.35
N GLU A 413 21.36 10.04 -5.09
CA GLU A 413 22.21 10.67 -6.11
C GLU A 413 23.21 9.67 -6.73
N ARG A 414 23.74 8.71 -5.96
CA ARG A 414 24.58 7.62 -6.49
C ARG A 414 23.81 6.63 -7.36
N LEU A 415 22.52 6.38 -7.09
CA LEU A 415 21.73 5.47 -7.89
C LEU A 415 21.17 6.13 -9.15
N PHE A 416 20.61 7.33 -8.99
CA PHE A 416 19.74 7.97 -9.99
C PHE A 416 20.22 9.35 -10.43
N GLY A 417 21.29 9.87 -9.82
CA GLY A 417 21.90 11.15 -10.20
C GLY A 417 22.56 11.08 -11.58
N ARG A 418 23.17 12.20 -11.99
CA ARG A 418 23.76 12.35 -13.34
C ARG A 418 24.83 11.31 -13.65
N ASP A 419 25.55 10.86 -12.62
CA ASP A 419 26.61 9.86 -12.71
C ASP A 419 26.26 8.50 -12.09
N GLY A 420 24.98 8.26 -11.76
CA GLY A 420 24.56 7.07 -11.01
C GLY A 420 24.45 5.76 -11.80
N TYR A 421 24.18 4.65 -11.10
CA TYR A 421 24.04 3.30 -11.68
C TYR A 421 22.88 3.18 -12.69
N PHE A 422 21.75 3.83 -12.39
CA PHE A 422 20.53 3.79 -13.19
C PHE A 422 20.31 5.16 -13.85
N LYS A 423 21.10 5.45 -14.89
CA LYS A 423 21.00 6.71 -15.64
C LYS A 423 19.75 6.71 -16.52
N HIS A 424 18.67 7.33 -16.04
CA HIS A 424 17.46 7.56 -16.83
C HIS A 424 17.06 9.03 -16.78
N GLU A 425 16.93 9.65 -17.96
CA GLU A 425 16.70 11.08 -18.15
C GLU A 425 15.45 11.58 -17.37
N SER A 426 14.34 10.85 -17.40
CA SER A 426 13.11 11.22 -16.69
C SER A 426 13.23 11.22 -15.16
N ILE A 427 14.02 10.30 -14.60
CA ILE A 427 14.26 10.23 -13.14
C ILE A 427 15.14 11.42 -12.72
N GLN A 428 16.12 11.79 -13.55
CA GLN A 428 16.96 12.95 -13.31
C GLN A 428 16.16 14.27 -13.30
N THR A 429 15.21 14.45 -14.23
CA THR A 429 14.34 15.63 -14.25
C THR A 429 13.46 15.71 -13.00
N LEU A 430 12.94 14.59 -12.51
CA LEU A 430 12.15 14.54 -11.26
C LEU A 430 13.01 14.94 -10.05
N LEU A 431 14.22 14.38 -9.93
CA LEU A 431 15.15 14.74 -8.86
C LEU A 431 15.51 16.22 -8.86
N GLU A 432 15.70 16.82 -10.03
CA GLU A 432 15.96 18.26 -10.16
C GLU A 432 14.81 19.16 -9.68
N HIS A 433 13.56 18.69 -9.76
CA HIS A 433 12.40 19.41 -9.23
C HIS A 433 12.23 19.24 -7.71
N LEU A 434 12.62 18.10 -7.17
CA LEU A 434 12.58 17.80 -5.73
C LEU A 434 13.70 18.49 -4.97
N ARG A 435 14.86 18.67 -5.59
CA ARG A 435 15.95 19.49 -5.03
C ARG A 435 15.43 20.89 -4.71
N PRO A 436 15.88 21.52 -3.61
CA PRO A 436 15.40 22.84 -3.25
C PRO A 436 15.74 23.86 -4.35
N LYS A 437 14.76 24.27 -5.17
CA LYS A 437 14.83 25.55 -5.90
C LYS A 437 14.75 26.65 -4.84
N ARG A 438 15.92 27.15 -4.41
CA ARG A 438 16.04 28.15 -3.35
C ARG A 438 15.64 29.51 -3.89
N ASP A 439 14.61 30.08 -3.28
CA ASP A 439 14.15 31.45 -3.49
C ASP A 439 15.07 32.42 -2.72
N ILE A 440 16.32 32.59 -3.19
CA ILE A 440 17.31 33.47 -2.57
C ILE A 440 17.98 34.29 -3.70
N ARG A 441 18.13 35.60 -3.48
CA ARG A 441 18.91 36.51 -4.34
C ARG A 441 20.32 35.93 -4.59
N GLU A 442 20.79 36.02 -5.83
CA GLU A 442 22.04 35.41 -6.33
C GLU A 442 23.29 35.72 -5.50
N ASP A 443 23.30 36.84 -4.77
CA ASP A 443 24.44 37.30 -3.96
C ASP A 443 24.73 36.43 -2.72
N LYS A 444 23.69 35.89 -2.07
CA LYS A 444 23.86 34.97 -0.92
C LYS A 444 24.01 33.51 -1.31
N LEU A 445 23.65 33.13 -2.54
CA LEU A 445 23.90 31.78 -3.07
C LEU A 445 25.38 31.47 -3.11
N THR A 446 26.20 32.41 -3.56
CA THR A 446 27.64 32.20 -3.72
C THR A 446 28.33 31.90 -2.38
N GLU A 447 27.87 32.50 -1.28
CA GLU A 447 28.42 32.30 0.06
C GLU A 447 28.00 30.96 0.67
N PHE A 448 26.73 30.54 0.49
CA PHE A 448 26.26 29.23 0.92
C PHE A 448 26.83 28.10 0.06
N GLN A 449 26.92 28.26 -1.28
CA GLN A 449 27.60 27.31 -2.17
C GLN A 449 29.06 27.16 -1.72
N ARG A 450 29.75 28.27 -1.43
CA ARG A 450 31.09 28.23 -0.86
C ARG A 450 31.16 27.46 0.46
N LEU A 451 30.19 27.64 1.35
CA LEU A 451 30.16 26.94 2.65
C LEU A 451 29.78 25.47 2.52
N TYR A 452 28.91 25.12 1.58
CA TYR A 452 28.51 23.75 1.25
C TYR A 452 29.65 23.01 0.56
N ASP A 453 30.24 23.58 -0.48
CA ASP A 453 31.39 23.03 -1.23
C ASP A 453 32.65 22.94 -0.34
N LYS A 454 32.79 23.84 0.64
CA LYS A 454 33.85 23.78 1.66
C LYS A 454 33.58 22.74 2.75
N ARG A 455 32.32 22.34 2.96
CA ARG A 455 31.91 21.29 3.92
C ARG A 455 31.84 19.90 3.29
N TYR A 456 31.62 19.83 1.98
CA TYR A 456 31.56 18.62 1.16
C TYR A 456 32.42 18.81 -0.11
N PRO A 457 33.76 18.76 0.01
CA PRO A 457 34.62 18.82 -1.17
C PRO A 457 34.33 17.62 -2.07
N ARG A 458 34.11 17.84 -3.38
CA ARG A 458 34.17 16.78 -4.40
C ARG A 458 35.56 16.16 -4.36
N LYS A 459 35.71 15.04 -3.66
CA LYS A 459 36.90 14.20 -3.73
C LYS A 459 36.67 13.07 -4.72
N GLU A 460 37.75 12.73 -5.42
CA GLU A 460 37.82 11.59 -6.33
C GLU A 460 37.58 10.27 -5.56
N MET A 461 37.22 9.24 -6.34
CA MET A 461 36.73 7.88 -6.03
C MET A 461 37.50 7.02 -4.99
N SER A 462 38.37 7.55 -4.13
CA SER A 462 39.23 6.74 -3.25
C SER A 462 38.79 6.61 -1.80
N ASP A 463 37.86 7.44 -1.32
CA ASP A 463 37.52 7.51 0.12
C ASP A 463 36.12 6.89 0.37
N GLU A 464 35.93 5.60 0.05
CA GLU A 464 34.65 4.88 0.18
C GLU A 464 34.19 4.70 1.65
N GLU A 465 35.13 4.67 2.62
CA GLU A 465 34.83 4.36 4.03
C GLU A 465 34.31 5.56 4.86
N GLU A 466 34.57 6.81 4.45
CA GLU A 466 34.24 8.00 5.26
C GLU A 466 32.84 8.58 4.95
N ASP A 467 32.29 8.30 3.76
CA ASP A 467 30.96 8.78 3.34
C ASP A 467 29.83 7.77 3.66
N GLU A 468 30.13 6.47 3.77
CA GLU A 468 29.19 5.49 4.33
C GLU A 468 28.83 5.78 5.80
N ALA A 469 29.65 6.58 6.50
CA ALA A 469 29.40 6.99 7.87
C ALA A 469 28.31 8.08 8.01
N LYS A 470 27.81 8.69 6.91
CA LYS A 470 26.83 9.80 6.96
C LYS A 470 25.44 9.46 6.44
N SER A 471 25.31 8.49 5.54
CA SER A 471 24.02 8.01 5.04
C SER A 471 23.50 6.89 5.93
N ARG A 472 22.37 7.13 6.60
CA ARG A 472 21.78 6.19 7.56
C ARG A 472 20.27 6.15 7.38
N ALA A 473 19.74 4.96 7.16
CA ALA A 473 18.31 4.76 7.07
C ALA A 473 17.85 3.59 7.92
N SER A 474 16.93 3.85 8.83
CA SER A 474 16.28 2.82 9.64
C SER A 474 14.80 2.72 9.28
N LEU A 475 14.25 1.52 9.41
CA LEU A 475 12.84 1.23 9.19
C LEU A 475 12.30 0.47 10.38
N TYR A 476 11.10 0.81 10.81
CA TYR A 476 10.36 0.05 11.80
C TYR A 476 8.96 -0.27 11.29
N PHE A 477 8.46 -1.40 11.78
CA PHE A 477 7.10 -1.85 11.54
C PHE A 477 6.48 -2.28 12.87
N ARG A 478 5.32 -1.69 13.16
CA ARG A 478 4.53 -1.92 14.35
C ARG A 478 3.19 -2.54 13.98
N ILE A 479 2.77 -3.53 14.75
CA ILE A 479 1.42 -4.10 14.66
C ILE A 479 0.84 -4.13 16.07
N PHE A 480 -0.41 -3.68 16.23
CA PHE A 480 -1.04 -3.55 17.56
C PHE A 480 -0.22 -2.67 18.53
N GLY A 481 0.50 -1.69 17.96
CA GLY A 481 1.44 -0.81 18.66
C GLY A 481 2.75 -1.46 19.14
N ASN A 482 2.97 -2.75 18.89
CA ASN A 482 4.22 -3.45 19.21
C ASN A 482 5.16 -3.32 18.01
N GLU A 483 6.39 -2.88 18.21
CA GLU A 483 7.41 -2.87 17.16
C GLU A 483 7.90 -4.30 16.93
N VAL A 484 7.47 -4.90 15.82
CA VAL A 484 7.73 -6.30 15.44
C VAL A 484 9.04 -6.44 14.66
N PHE A 485 9.39 -5.37 13.96
CA PHE A 485 10.54 -5.31 13.10
C PHE A 485 11.16 -3.93 13.22
N TYR A 486 12.47 -3.90 13.46
CA TYR A 486 13.30 -2.71 13.41
C TYR A 486 14.59 -3.10 12.70
N VAL A 487 14.88 -2.44 11.58
CA VAL A 487 16.15 -2.60 10.89
C VAL A 487 16.87 -1.29 10.94
N ASP A 488 18.04 -1.32 11.55
CA ASP A 488 18.94 -0.18 11.54
C ASP A 488 19.81 -0.17 10.28
N ASN A 489 20.08 1.03 9.79
CA ASN A 489 20.98 1.33 8.69
C ASN A 489 21.00 0.31 7.51
N PHE A 490 19.84 0.06 6.87
CA PHE A 490 19.72 -0.88 5.75
C PHE A 490 20.49 -0.47 4.49
N VAL A 491 21.06 0.73 4.46
CA VAL A 491 21.84 1.28 3.34
C VAL A 491 23.17 0.55 3.16
N LYS A 492 23.67 -0.13 4.20
CA LYS A 492 24.94 -0.87 4.18
C LYS A 492 24.92 -2.19 3.41
N THR A 493 23.75 -2.66 2.96
CA THR A 493 23.63 -3.98 2.30
C THR A 493 23.58 -3.85 0.78
N ASN A 494 24.26 -4.76 0.07
CA ASN A 494 24.24 -4.80 -1.39
C ASN A 494 22.81 -5.12 -1.90
N PRO A 495 22.18 -4.24 -2.72
CA PRO A 495 20.78 -4.38 -3.13
C PRO A 495 20.51 -5.64 -3.96
N LEU A 496 21.49 -6.14 -4.72
CA LEU A 496 21.35 -7.38 -5.50
C LEU A 496 21.35 -8.62 -4.59
N GLN A 497 22.15 -8.62 -3.52
CA GLN A 497 22.17 -9.72 -2.55
C GLN A 497 20.88 -9.73 -1.73
N VAL A 498 20.38 -8.56 -1.33
CA VAL A 498 19.09 -8.41 -0.64
C VAL A 498 17.96 -8.96 -1.51
N LEU A 499 17.92 -8.58 -2.80
CA LEU A 499 16.91 -9.08 -3.73
C LEU A 499 16.98 -10.61 -3.87
N GLN A 500 18.17 -11.20 -4.05
CA GLN A 500 18.33 -12.65 -4.14
C GLN A 500 17.88 -13.38 -2.86
N HIS A 501 18.18 -12.82 -1.69
CA HIS A 501 17.75 -13.37 -0.41
C HIS A 501 16.23 -13.32 -0.26
N ILE A 502 15.60 -12.17 -0.57
CA ILE A 502 14.14 -12.01 -0.57
C ILE A 502 13.48 -13.00 -1.53
N LEU A 503 13.98 -13.12 -2.76
CA LEU A 503 13.44 -14.03 -3.75
C LEU A 503 13.52 -15.49 -3.28
N LYS A 504 14.63 -15.89 -2.63
CA LYS A 504 14.77 -17.24 -2.07
C LYS A 504 13.74 -17.50 -0.97
N GLU A 505 13.59 -16.56 -0.02
CA GLU A 505 12.61 -16.67 1.06
C GLU A 505 11.15 -16.71 0.57
N LEU A 506 10.86 -16.05 -0.56
CA LEU A 506 9.53 -16.02 -1.16
C LEU A 506 9.12 -17.34 -1.83
N THR A 507 10.06 -18.23 -2.19
CA THR A 507 9.76 -19.49 -2.89
C THR A 507 9.26 -20.64 -2.00
N THR A 508 9.44 -20.53 -0.68
CA THR A 508 8.98 -21.58 0.24
C THR A 508 7.50 -21.39 0.55
N PRO A 509 6.64 -22.43 0.43
CA PRO A 509 5.27 -22.35 0.91
C PRO A 509 5.25 -22.07 2.41
N LYS A 510 4.50 -21.04 2.84
CA LYS A 510 4.42 -20.63 4.25
C LYS A 510 2.96 -20.37 4.62
N SER A 511 2.56 -20.79 5.82
CA SER A 511 1.27 -20.44 6.40
C SER A 511 1.47 -19.64 7.68
N PHE A 512 0.62 -18.65 7.92
CA PHE A 512 0.72 -17.76 9.06
C PHE A 512 -0.66 -17.36 9.58
N LYS A 513 -0.79 -17.26 10.91
CA LYS A 513 -1.98 -16.72 11.57
C LYS A 513 -1.83 -15.19 11.60
N VAL A 514 -2.71 -14.49 10.89
CA VAL A 514 -2.68 -13.03 10.74
C VAL A 514 -3.43 -12.36 11.90
N ILE A 515 -4.53 -12.98 12.34
CA ILE A 515 -5.36 -12.48 13.45
C ILE A 515 -5.77 -13.68 14.29
N ASP A 516 -5.62 -13.55 15.61
CA ASP A 516 -6.24 -14.42 16.60
C ASP A 516 -6.68 -13.52 17.75
N GLN A 517 -7.96 -13.18 17.80
CA GLN A 517 -8.47 -12.29 18.84
C GLN A 517 -9.77 -12.84 19.38
N GLU A 518 -9.85 -12.93 20.71
CA GLU A 518 -11.07 -13.30 21.42
C GLU A 518 -11.41 -12.18 22.39
N TYR A 519 -12.59 -11.58 22.20
CA TYR A 519 -13.17 -10.64 23.14
C TYR A 519 -14.32 -11.30 23.87
N VAL A 520 -14.21 -11.34 25.19
CA VAL A 520 -15.27 -11.84 26.07
C VAL A 520 -15.82 -10.69 26.89
N SER A 521 -17.13 -10.46 26.78
CA SER A 521 -17.84 -9.48 27.60
C SER A 521 -19.01 -10.15 28.30
N SER A 522 -19.39 -9.64 29.47
CA SER A 522 -20.57 -10.14 30.17
C SER A 522 -21.82 -9.51 29.59
N THR A 523 -22.81 -10.34 29.22
CA THR A 523 -24.15 -9.86 28.91
C THR A 523 -24.84 -9.34 30.17
N HIS A 524 -25.94 -8.58 30.03
CA HIS A 524 -26.75 -8.14 31.17
C HIS A 524 -27.32 -9.29 32.01
N LEU A 525 -27.42 -10.51 31.45
CA LEU A 525 -27.84 -11.73 32.15
C LEU A 525 -26.68 -12.48 32.82
N GLY A 526 -25.44 -11.98 32.70
CA GLY A 526 -24.25 -12.59 33.28
C GLY A 526 -23.61 -13.70 32.44
N PHE A 527 -24.20 -14.06 31.28
CA PHE A 527 -23.57 -15.00 30.37
C PHE A 527 -22.46 -14.34 29.57
N PRO A 528 -21.31 -15.01 29.35
CA PRO A 528 -20.25 -14.51 28.49
C PRO A 528 -20.69 -14.47 27.02
N LEU A 529 -20.66 -13.27 26.45
CA LEU A 529 -20.68 -13.01 25.01
C LEU A 529 -19.25 -13.09 24.50
N LYS A 530 -19.01 -14.02 23.57
CA LYS A 530 -17.72 -14.28 22.93
C LYS A 530 -17.77 -13.76 21.50
N LEU A 531 -16.85 -12.87 21.16
CA LEU A 531 -16.52 -12.47 19.80
C LEU A 531 -15.12 -12.98 19.48
N LYS A 532 -15.01 -13.99 18.61
CA LYS A 532 -13.73 -14.54 18.18
C LYS A 532 -13.46 -14.19 16.71
N LEU A 533 -12.30 -13.63 16.42
CA LEU A 533 -11.82 -13.28 15.09
C LEU A 533 -10.53 -14.05 14.81
N ASN A 534 -10.58 -14.95 13.84
CA ASN A 534 -9.43 -15.72 13.40
C ASN A 534 -9.17 -15.43 11.92
N ALA A 535 -7.93 -15.09 11.57
CA ALA A 535 -7.51 -14.94 10.20
C ALA A 535 -6.22 -15.72 9.98
N THR A 536 -6.20 -16.57 8.96
CA THR A 536 -5.03 -17.37 8.59
C THR A 536 -4.78 -17.22 7.11
N SER A 537 -3.53 -17.15 6.72
CA SER A 537 -3.10 -17.02 5.33
C SER A 537 -2.07 -18.08 5.00
N SER A 538 -2.12 -18.60 3.78
CA SER A 538 -1.14 -19.52 3.21
C SER A 538 -0.66 -18.96 1.88
N VAL A 539 0.65 -18.83 1.73
CA VAL A 539 1.31 -18.33 0.52
C VAL A 539 2.13 -19.46 -0.08
N THR A 540 2.04 -19.65 -1.39
CA THR A 540 2.83 -20.59 -2.16
C THR A 540 3.30 -19.87 -3.41
N ASN A 541 4.59 -19.59 -3.51
CA ASN A 541 5.15 -18.96 -4.70
C ASN A 541 6.22 -19.86 -5.32
N ASN A 542 6.28 -19.85 -6.63
CA ASN A 542 7.37 -20.41 -7.40
C ASN A 542 7.93 -19.30 -8.27
N PHE A 543 9.18 -18.93 -8.02
CA PHE A 543 9.88 -17.87 -8.74
C PHE A 543 11.16 -18.45 -9.35
N THR A 544 11.32 -18.29 -10.65
CA THR A 544 12.53 -18.70 -11.39
C THR A 544 13.05 -17.51 -12.18
N SER A 545 14.32 -17.13 -12.01
CA SER A 545 14.93 -16.05 -12.80
C SER A 545 16.31 -16.43 -13.34
N SER A 546 16.65 -15.88 -14.49
CA SER A 546 17.99 -15.91 -15.08
C SER A 546 18.44 -14.49 -15.44
N PHE A 547 19.74 -14.23 -15.27
CA PHE A 547 20.40 -13.00 -15.71
C PHE A 547 21.59 -13.36 -16.58
N GLU A 548 21.59 -12.88 -17.81
CA GLU A 548 22.66 -13.09 -18.78
C GLU A 548 23.19 -11.73 -19.28
N LYS A 549 24.47 -11.46 -18.98
CA LYS A 549 25.21 -10.38 -19.64
C LYS A 549 25.80 -10.95 -20.93
N LYS A 550 25.26 -10.54 -22.09
CA LYS A 550 25.77 -10.98 -23.39
C LYS A 550 27.04 -10.23 -23.78
N ASP A 551 27.05 -8.92 -23.57
CA ASP A 551 28.20 -8.02 -23.76
C ASP A 551 28.08 -6.81 -22.82
N ASP A 552 29.08 -5.92 -22.75
CA ASP A 552 29.06 -4.68 -21.93
C ASP A 552 27.88 -3.74 -22.22
N LYS A 553 27.24 -3.94 -23.37
CA LYS A 553 26.14 -3.13 -23.86
C LYS A 553 24.85 -3.91 -24.03
N HIS A 554 24.80 -5.19 -23.67
CA HIS A 554 23.63 -6.04 -23.87
C HIS A 554 23.36 -6.91 -22.65
N MET A 555 22.26 -6.63 -21.96
CA MET A 555 21.81 -7.36 -20.77
C MET A 555 20.45 -7.99 -21.03
N VAL A 556 20.28 -9.24 -20.64
CA VAL A 556 19.03 -10.00 -20.70
C VAL A 556 18.68 -10.50 -19.30
N TYR A 557 17.47 -10.19 -18.85
CA TYR A 557 16.89 -10.71 -17.62
C TYR A 557 15.59 -11.43 -17.94
N GLU A 558 15.43 -12.67 -17.50
CA GLU A 558 14.20 -13.45 -17.68
C GLU A 558 13.73 -13.95 -16.32
N GLY A 559 12.42 -13.87 -16.08
CA GLY A 559 11.80 -14.24 -14.82
C GLY A 559 10.41 -14.82 -15.03
N LYS A 560 10.10 -15.91 -14.32
CA LYS A 560 8.75 -16.48 -14.25
C LYS A 560 8.31 -16.55 -12.79
N ILE A 561 7.07 -16.14 -12.53
CA ILE A 561 6.46 -16.15 -11.21
C ILE A 561 5.07 -16.79 -11.27
N SER A 562 4.87 -17.78 -10.41
CA SER A 562 3.56 -18.35 -10.12
C SER A 562 3.30 -18.20 -8.64
N ALA A 563 2.33 -17.38 -8.27
CA ALA A 563 2.01 -17.03 -6.89
C ALA A 563 0.57 -17.45 -6.56
N SER A 564 0.40 -18.16 -5.45
CA SER A 564 -0.90 -18.58 -4.92
C SER A 564 -1.01 -18.19 -3.46
N ILE A 565 -2.02 -17.39 -3.14
CA ILE A 565 -2.29 -16.92 -1.77
C ILE A 565 -3.71 -17.33 -1.39
N ALA A 566 -3.85 -18.00 -0.26
CA ALA A 566 -5.13 -18.39 0.32
C ALA A 566 -5.32 -17.71 1.67
N PHE A 567 -6.37 -16.91 1.80
CA PHE A 567 -6.80 -16.28 3.03
C PHE A 567 -8.04 -16.97 3.56
N ALA A 568 -8.10 -17.20 4.87
CA ALA A 568 -9.27 -17.64 5.60
C ALA A 568 -9.54 -16.67 6.75
N PHE A 569 -10.80 -16.31 6.94
CA PHE A 569 -11.26 -15.40 7.97
C PHE A 569 -12.52 -15.96 8.62
N ASP A 570 -12.44 -16.27 9.90
CA ASP A 570 -13.52 -16.76 10.74
C ASP A 570 -13.90 -15.71 11.77
N THR A 571 -15.18 -15.35 11.80
CA THR A 571 -15.78 -14.54 12.87
C THR A 571 -16.81 -15.37 13.59
N THR A 572 -16.69 -15.51 14.90
CA THR A 572 -17.67 -16.20 15.74
C THR A 572 -18.25 -15.22 16.73
N LEU A 573 -19.58 -15.08 16.71
CA LEU A 573 -20.33 -14.36 17.73
C LEU A 573 -21.22 -15.35 18.46
N ALA A 574 -20.95 -15.60 19.74
CA ALA A 574 -21.71 -16.58 20.50
C ALA A 574 -21.91 -16.17 21.95
N VAL A 575 -23.06 -16.52 22.52
CA VAL A 575 -23.33 -16.49 23.95
C VAL A 575 -23.20 -17.91 24.49
N ASP A 576 -22.37 -18.07 25.52
CA ASP A 576 -22.12 -19.36 26.18
C ASP A 576 -22.90 -19.43 27.50
N GLY A 577 -23.80 -20.42 27.58
CA GLY A 577 -24.67 -20.69 28.72
C GLY A 577 -24.21 -21.84 29.61
N TYR A 578 -22.92 -22.23 29.57
CA TYR A 578 -22.34 -23.26 30.43
C TYR A 578 -23.06 -24.63 30.35
N GLY A 579 -23.47 -25.01 29.13
CA GLY A 579 -24.22 -26.25 28.85
C GLY A 579 -25.00 -26.19 27.54
N ALA A 580 -25.35 -24.99 27.10
CA ALA A 580 -25.84 -24.68 25.77
C ALA A 580 -25.14 -23.41 25.25
N GLN A 581 -24.89 -23.36 23.95
CA GLN A 581 -24.31 -22.21 23.27
C GLN A 581 -25.26 -21.76 22.16
N SER A 582 -25.39 -20.46 21.96
CA SER A 582 -26.14 -19.90 20.84
C SER A 582 -25.26 -18.88 20.16
N GLY A 583 -25.11 -18.99 18.84
CA GLY A 583 -24.23 -18.10 18.10
C GLY A 583 -24.21 -18.39 16.62
N LEU A 584 -23.53 -17.51 15.91
CA LEU A 584 -23.24 -17.58 14.49
C LEU A 584 -21.73 -17.60 14.26
N ARG A 585 -21.30 -18.37 13.28
CA ARG A 585 -19.94 -18.36 12.75
C ARG A 585 -19.99 -18.01 11.28
N HIS A 586 -19.23 -16.99 10.90
CA HIS A 586 -19.07 -16.52 9.54
C HIS A 586 -17.66 -16.88 9.08
N SER A 587 -17.55 -17.70 8.04
CA SER A 587 -16.29 -18.23 7.51
C SER A 587 -16.09 -17.77 6.07
N SER A 588 -15.10 -16.93 5.83
CA SER A 588 -14.74 -16.41 4.51
C SER A 588 -13.40 -16.96 4.05
N SER A 589 -13.32 -17.58 2.89
CA SER A 589 -12.05 -17.91 2.22
C SER A 589 -11.89 -17.09 0.94
N ARG A 590 -10.64 -16.72 0.62
CA ARG A 590 -10.26 -16.11 -0.65
C ARG A 590 -8.96 -16.74 -1.17
N VAL A 591 -8.96 -17.21 -2.41
CA VAL A 591 -7.77 -17.75 -3.07
C VAL A 591 -7.44 -16.87 -4.27
N ILE A 592 -6.23 -16.34 -4.29
CA ILE A 592 -5.68 -15.53 -5.37
C ILE A 592 -4.56 -16.34 -6.01
N HIS A 593 -4.69 -16.61 -7.30
CA HIS A 593 -3.68 -17.29 -8.10
C HIS A 593 -3.28 -16.39 -9.26
N THR A 594 -1.98 -16.27 -9.51
CA THR A 594 -1.44 -15.53 -10.66
C THR A 594 -0.24 -16.28 -11.23
N ASP A 595 -0.15 -16.39 -12.56
CA ASP A 595 1.00 -16.93 -13.28
C ASP A 595 1.38 -15.97 -14.41
N PHE A 596 2.58 -15.40 -14.35
CA PHE A 596 3.15 -14.58 -15.41
C PHE A 596 4.65 -14.81 -15.54
N GLY A 597 5.16 -14.70 -16.77
CA GLY A 597 6.58 -14.64 -17.04
C GLY A 597 6.93 -13.36 -17.77
N GLY A 598 8.21 -13.01 -17.79
CA GLY A 598 8.65 -11.88 -18.56
C GLY A 598 10.15 -11.87 -18.81
N LYS A 599 10.53 -11.16 -19.85
CA LYS A 599 11.92 -11.01 -20.28
C LYS A 599 12.19 -9.55 -20.60
N LEU A 600 13.22 -9.00 -19.97
CA LEU A 600 13.72 -7.65 -20.17
C LEU A 600 15.05 -7.72 -20.91
N GLU A 601 15.12 -7.02 -22.04
CA GLU A 601 16.33 -6.94 -22.87
C GLU A 601 16.74 -5.47 -23.03
N SER A 602 17.97 -5.14 -22.61
CA SER A 602 18.54 -3.79 -22.69
C SER A 602 19.78 -3.77 -23.58
N LYS A 603 19.80 -2.86 -24.56
CA LYS A 603 20.92 -2.60 -25.47
C LYS A 603 21.37 -1.14 -25.36
N ALA A 604 22.68 -0.90 -25.25
CA ALA A 604 23.25 0.38 -24.84
C ALA A 604 23.14 1.56 -25.83
N ASN A 605 22.27 1.48 -26.85
CA ASN A 605 21.88 2.58 -27.73
C ASN A 605 20.59 2.18 -28.48
N LEU A 606 19.48 2.08 -27.73
CA LEU A 606 18.11 1.67 -28.14
C LEU A 606 17.88 0.15 -28.24
N PRO A 607 16.64 -0.33 -27.99
CA PRO A 607 15.53 0.12 -27.15
C PRO A 607 15.36 -0.79 -25.91
N LEU A 608 14.52 -0.39 -24.94
CA LEU A 608 14.12 -1.30 -23.85
C LEU A 608 13.03 -2.25 -24.39
N GLY A 609 13.39 -3.51 -24.62
CA GLY A 609 12.43 -4.54 -25.02
C GLY A 609 11.90 -5.25 -23.79
N PHE A 610 10.58 -5.19 -23.57
CA PHE A 610 9.91 -5.93 -22.50
C PHE A 610 8.97 -6.96 -23.13
N GLN A 611 9.15 -8.23 -22.78
CA GLN A 611 8.29 -9.33 -23.15
C GLN A 611 7.52 -9.79 -21.91
N LEU A 612 6.20 -9.97 -22.04
CA LEU A 612 5.34 -10.53 -21.00
C LEU A 612 4.79 -11.88 -21.48
N ASP A 613 5.25 -12.97 -20.89
CA ASP A 613 4.82 -14.33 -21.18
C ASP A 613 3.53 -14.66 -20.42
N LEU A 614 2.57 -15.27 -21.13
CA LEU A 614 1.29 -15.68 -20.55
C LEU A 614 1.14 -17.20 -20.52
N PRO A 615 0.56 -17.79 -19.46
CA PRO A 615 0.31 -19.22 -19.37
C PRO A 615 -0.75 -19.69 -20.38
N LYS A 616 -0.84 -21.01 -20.60
CA LYS A 616 -1.93 -21.61 -21.41
C LYS A 616 -3.27 -21.67 -20.65
N SER A 617 -3.23 -21.65 -19.33
CA SER A 617 -4.38 -21.69 -18.42
C SER A 617 -4.85 -20.26 -18.06
N ASP A 618 -5.57 -20.12 -16.95
CA ASP A 618 -5.90 -18.81 -16.37
C ASP A 618 -4.61 -18.03 -16.02
N ILE A 619 -4.56 -16.75 -16.38
CA ILE A 619 -3.48 -15.81 -16.08
C ILE A 619 -3.58 -15.37 -14.62
N ALA A 620 -4.79 -15.03 -14.20
CA ALA A 620 -5.11 -14.65 -12.84
C ALA A 620 -6.49 -15.19 -12.47
N LYS A 621 -6.63 -15.71 -11.26
CA LYS A 621 -7.90 -16.22 -10.73
C LYS A 621 -8.05 -15.82 -9.27
N VAL A 622 -9.21 -15.25 -8.94
CA VAL A 622 -9.62 -14.89 -7.58
C VAL A 622 -10.89 -15.65 -7.26
N SER A 623 -10.83 -16.58 -6.32
CA SER A 623 -11.98 -17.33 -5.83
C SER A 623 -12.32 -16.84 -4.42
N SER A 624 -13.57 -16.56 -4.12
CA SER A 624 -14.05 -16.17 -2.80
C SER A 624 -15.25 -17.02 -2.41
N SER A 625 -15.33 -17.40 -1.14
CA SER A 625 -16.41 -18.21 -0.59
C SER A 625 -16.71 -17.75 0.83
N VAL A 626 -17.97 -17.48 1.12
CA VAL A 626 -18.44 -17.05 2.43
C VAL A 626 -19.54 -17.96 2.90
N LYS A 627 -19.30 -18.66 4.01
CA LYS A 627 -20.24 -19.58 4.67
C LYS A 627 -20.71 -18.97 5.99
N VAL A 628 -21.95 -19.28 6.35
CA VAL A 628 -22.53 -18.96 7.66
C VAL A 628 -22.97 -20.27 8.31
N ALA A 629 -22.57 -20.47 9.56
CA ALA A 629 -22.93 -21.62 10.36
C ALA A 629 -23.62 -21.19 11.66
N LEU A 630 -24.65 -21.94 12.04
CA LEU A 630 -25.33 -21.79 13.33
C LEU A 630 -24.89 -22.89 14.29
N PHE A 631 -24.81 -22.58 15.58
CA PHE A 631 -24.47 -23.58 16.59
C PHE A 631 -25.67 -24.48 16.91
N LYS A 632 -25.54 -25.79 16.69
CA LYS A 632 -26.56 -26.78 17.04
C LYS A 632 -26.25 -27.44 18.37
N ASN A 633 -27.02 -27.06 19.40
CA ASN A 633 -26.88 -27.58 20.75
C ASN A 633 -27.03 -29.09 20.88
N ALA A 634 -27.90 -29.73 20.09
CA ALA A 634 -28.11 -31.18 20.16
C ALA A 634 -26.87 -31.98 19.77
N GLU A 635 -26.08 -31.46 18.83
CA GLU A 635 -24.90 -32.13 18.26
C GLU A 635 -23.59 -31.47 18.73
N GLN A 636 -23.67 -30.41 19.55
CA GLN A 636 -22.55 -29.62 20.06
C GLN A 636 -21.56 -29.19 18.95
N LYS A 637 -22.08 -28.83 17.77
CA LYS A 637 -21.26 -28.45 16.62
C LYS A 637 -21.88 -27.31 15.81
N TRP A 638 -21.01 -26.61 15.10
CA TRP A 638 -21.38 -25.63 14.08
C TRP A 638 -21.91 -26.38 12.85
N GLN A 639 -23.06 -25.93 12.31
CA GLN A 639 -23.62 -26.47 11.08
C GLN A 639 -23.82 -25.35 10.06
N ASP A 640 -23.25 -25.52 8.86
CA ASP A 640 -23.39 -24.61 7.73
C ASP A 640 -24.85 -24.52 7.26
N GLU A 641 -25.33 -23.31 6.98
CA GLU A 641 -26.68 -23.02 6.48
C GLU A 641 -26.84 -23.21 4.95
N TRP A 642 -25.80 -23.69 4.25
CA TRP A 642 -25.79 -23.81 2.78
C TRP A 642 -26.82 -24.77 2.12
N PRO A 643 -27.50 -25.74 2.76
CA PRO A 643 -28.32 -26.69 2.00
C PRO A 643 -29.70 -26.18 1.53
N ASN A 644 -30.19 -25.00 1.96
CA ASN A 644 -31.59 -24.59 1.73
C ASN A 644 -31.79 -23.31 0.90
N VAL A 645 -30.74 -22.73 0.32
CA VAL A 645 -30.85 -21.41 -0.30
C VAL A 645 -31.04 -21.51 -1.82
N GLN A 646 -32.03 -20.80 -2.38
CA GLN A 646 -32.13 -20.63 -3.83
C GLN A 646 -30.92 -19.85 -4.31
N VAL A 647 -30.18 -20.45 -5.24
CA VAL A 647 -28.92 -19.92 -5.75
C VAL A 647 -29.21 -19.06 -6.98
N GLU A 648 -28.99 -17.75 -6.87
CA GLU A 648 -28.94 -16.88 -8.05
C GLU A 648 -27.52 -16.91 -8.62
N ASN A 649 -27.39 -17.43 -9.84
CA ASN A 649 -26.14 -17.41 -10.58
C ASN A 649 -26.11 -16.18 -11.51
N SER A 650 -25.00 -15.45 -11.48
CA SER A 650 -24.73 -14.39 -12.44
C SER A 650 -23.33 -14.56 -13.01
N GLU A 651 -23.19 -14.31 -14.31
CA GLU A 651 -21.91 -14.33 -15.02
C GLU A 651 -21.80 -13.04 -15.83
N TYR A 652 -20.68 -12.34 -15.66
CA TYR A 652 -20.35 -11.11 -16.36
C TYR A 652 -18.96 -11.25 -16.96
N CYS A 653 -18.85 -11.16 -18.28
CA CYS A 653 -17.56 -11.16 -18.97
C CYS A 653 -17.30 -9.81 -19.67
N SER A 654 -16.02 -9.48 -19.82
CA SER A 654 -15.57 -8.36 -20.65
C SER A 654 -16.11 -8.47 -22.07
N SER A 655 -16.30 -7.33 -22.74
CA SER A 655 -16.81 -7.30 -24.12
C SER A 655 -15.92 -8.08 -25.10
N GLU A 656 -16.54 -8.56 -26.19
CA GLU A 656 -15.84 -9.27 -27.26
C GLU A 656 -14.73 -8.41 -27.92
N LEU A 657 -14.89 -7.09 -27.93
CA LEU A 657 -13.89 -6.14 -28.44
C LEU A 657 -12.55 -6.25 -27.67
N VAL A 658 -12.61 -6.37 -26.33
CA VAL A 658 -11.42 -6.54 -25.48
C VAL A 658 -10.71 -7.84 -25.82
N GLY A 659 -11.46 -8.93 -26.03
CA GLY A 659 -10.93 -10.22 -26.47
C GLY A 659 -10.27 -10.15 -27.86
N LYS A 660 -10.84 -9.39 -28.80
CA LYS A 660 -10.25 -9.21 -30.14
C LYS A 660 -9.00 -8.32 -30.12
N LEU A 661 -9.00 -7.23 -29.33
CA LEU A 661 -7.89 -6.28 -29.19
C LEU A 661 -6.68 -6.89 -28.49
N PHE A 662 -6.91 -7.54 -27.36
CA PHE A 662 -5.84 -7.98 -26.48
C PHE A 662 -5.64 -9.50 -26.52
N GLY A 663 -6.65 -10.30 -26.88
CA GLY A 663 -6.55 -11.77 -26.82
C GLY A 663 -6.77 -12.33 -25.41
N VAL A 664 -7.35 -11.54 -24.51
CA VAL A 664 -7.71 -11.93 -23.14
C VAL A 664 -9.16 -11.56 -22.83
N LYS A 665 -9.80 -12.35 -21.98
CA LYS A 665 -11.12 -12.06 -21.41
C LYS A 665 -11.06 -12.10 -19.90
N ALA A 666 -11.77 -11.18 -19.27
CA ALA A 666 -12.00 -11.19 -17.83
C ALA A 666 -13.46 -11.59 -17.58
N CYS A 667 -13.69 -12.62 -16.77
CA CYS A 667 -15.02 -13.09 -16.41
C CYS A 667 -15.18 -13.11 -14.89
N SER A 668 -16.38 -12.80 -14.42
CA SER A 668 -16.79 -12.92 -13.03
C SER A 668 -18.06 -13.74 -12.96
N THR A 669 -18.01 -14.83 -12.20
CA THR A 669 -19.18 -15.61 -11.83
C THR A 669 -19.48 -15.38 -10.35
N SER A 670 -20.74 -15.23 -10.00
CA SER A 670 -21.15 -15.21 -8.61
C SER A 670 -22.42 -16.01 -8.41
N SER A 671 -22.46 -16.72 -7.29
CA SER A 671 -23.58 -17.49 -6.80
C SER A 671 -23.87 -16.99 -5.39
N SER A 672 -25.06 -16.47 -5.16
CA SER A 672 -25.44 -15.95 -3.85
C SER A 672 -26.72 -16.61 -3.37
N GLY A 673 -26.80 -16.77 -2.06
CA GLY A 673 -28.01 -17.23 -1.43
C GLY A 673 -29.08 -16.14 -1.38
N SER A 674 -30.28 -16.43 -1.90
CA SER A 674 -31.50 -15.67 -1.62
C SER A 674 -31.92 -15.79 -0.14
N HIS A 675 -31.46 -14.86 0.71
CA HIS A 675 -32.06 -14.63 2.02
C HIS A 675 -32.13 -13.12 2.31
N THR A 676 -33.34 -12.59 2.42
CA THR A 676 -33.63 -11.28 3.01
C THR A 676 -33.71 -11.44 4.54
N VAL A 677 -32.57 -11.43 5.21
CA VAL A 677 -32.51 -11.09 6.64
C VAL A 677 -31.83 -9.74 6.73
N GLY A 678 -32.39 -8.85 7.56
CA GLY A 678 -32.16 -7.40 7.57
C GLY A 678 -30.74 -6.94 7.25
N SER A 679 -30.67 -5.85 6.50
CA SER A 679 -29.46 -5.17 6.06
C SER A 679 -28.60 -4.70 7.24
N GLU A 680 -27.73 -5.56 7.76
CA GLU A 680 -26.63 -5.16 8.62
C GLU A 680 -25.35 -5.87 8.17
N ALA A 681 -24.26 -5.09 8.13
CA ALA A 681 -23.00 -5.39 7.43
C ALA A 681 -22.24 -6.65 7.91
N PHE A 682 -22.73 -7.34 8.94
CA PHE A 682 -22.12 -8.54 9.51
C PHE A 682 -22.79 -9.88 9.09
N THR A 683 -23.94 -9.85 8.41
CA THR A 683 -24.75 -11.06 8.12
C THR A 683 -25.17 -11.17 6.66
N GLY A 684 -24.25 -10.87 5.72
CA GLY A 684 -24.50 -11.14 4.31
C GLY A 684 -24.82 -12.63 4.07
N PRO A 685 -25.68 -12.96 3.08
CA PRO A 685 -25.98 -14.34 2.77
C PRO A 685 -24.72 -15.09 2.31
N PRO A 686 -24.70 -16.42 2.45
CA PRO A 686 -23.62 -17.22 1.90
C PRO A 686 -23.46 -16.95 0.40
N TYR A 687 -22.22 -16.73 -0.05
CA TYR A 687 -21.92 -16.48 -1.46
C TYR A 687 -20.62 -17.13 -1.90
N LYS A 688 -20.55 -17.53 -3.17
CA LYS A 688 -19.30 -17.88 -3.84
C LYS A 688 -19.15 -17.00 -5.07
N SER A 689 -17.96 -16.45 -5.26
CA SER A 689 -17.64 -15.67 -6.46
C SER A 689 -16.28 -16.08 -6.99
N GLU A 690 -16.17 -16.16 -8.31
CA GLU A 690 -14.92 -16.39 -9.02
C GLU A 690 -14.72 -15.26 -10.02
N PHE A 691 -13.51 -14.70 -10.06
CA PHE A 691 -13.05 -13.79 -11.10
C PHE A 691 -11.85 -14.43 -11.76
N ASN A 692 -11.84 -14.53 -13.08
CA ASN A 692 -10.71 -15.08 -13.81
C ASN A 692 -10.37 -14.26 -15.05
N ILE A 693 -9.08 -14.17 -15.34
CA ILE A 693 -8.54 -13.60 -16.57
C ILE A 693 -7.92 -14.76 -17.34
N ALA A 694 -8.45 -15.04 -18.52
CA ALA A 694 -8.01 -16.15 -19.36
C ALA A 694 -7.72 -15.68 -20.78
N LYS A 695 -6.82 -16.38 -21.47
CA LYS A 695 -6.56 -16.14 -22.89
C LYS A 695 -7.75 -16.56 -23.73
N THR A 696 -7.98 -15.83 -24.82
CA THR A 696 -8.98 -16.18 -25.85
C THR A 696 -8.32 -16.67 -27.15
N ASP A 697 -6.98 -16.75 -27.18
CA ASP A 697 -6.18 -17.05 -28.37
C ASP A 697 -4.81 -17.67 -27.95
N ASP A 698 -4.05 -18.17 -28.92
CA ASP A 698 -2.87 -19.03 -28.74
C ASP A 698 -1.51 -18.28 -28.74
N PHE A 699 -1.49 -16.95 -28.87
CA PHE A 699 -0.25 -16.15 -28.80
C PHE A 699 0.53 -16.42 -27.51
N LYS A 700 1.86 -16.43 -27.55
CA LYS A 700 2.67 -16.87 -26.38
C LYS A 700 3.03 -15.75 -25.42
N TYR A 701 3.24 -14.54 -25.93
CA TYR A 701 3.70 -13.40 -25.16
C TYR A 701 3.21 -12.09 -25.78
N TYR A 702 3.20 -11.03 -24.97
CA TYR A 702 3.16 -9.66 -25.47
C TYR A 702 4.56 -9.10 -25.56
N GLN A 703 4.86 -8.39 -26.64
CA GLN A 703 6.12 -7.69 -26.83
C GLN A 703 5.85 -6.19 -26.81
N PHE A 704 6.56 -5.49 -25.93
CA PHE A 704 6.59 -4.04 -25.85
C PHE A 704 7.96 -3.54 -26.29
N TYR A 705 7.95 -2.57 -27.18
CA TYR A 705 9.15 -1.92 -27.72
C TYR A 705 8.98 -0.42 -27.57
N TYR A 706 9.97 0.23 -26.98
CA TYR A 706 9.99 1.68 -26.80
C TYR A 706 11.33 2.27 -27.25
N LYS A 707 11.26 3.28 -28.11
CA LYS A 707 12.40 3.96 -28.71
C LYS A 707 12.19 5.48 -28.70
N LYS A 708 13.16 6.21 -28.17
CA LYS A 708 13.23 7.69 -28.22
C LYS A 708 14.55 8.11 -28.88
N GLU A 709 14.48 8.78 -30.03
CA GLU A 709 15.63 9.32 -30.76
C GLU A 709 15.40 10.81 -31.03
N ARG A 710 16.10 11.68 -30.30
CA ARG A 710 15.94 13.15 -30.38
C ARG A 710 14.47 13.55 -30.22
N ASP A 711 13.82 13.91 -31.31
CA ASP A 711 12.43 14.38 -31.36
C ASP A 711 11.43 13.27 -31.75
N ILE A 712 11.90 12.05 -32.03
CA ILE A 712 11.06 10.91 -32.42
C ILE A 712 10.79 9.99 -31.21
N PHE A 713 9.51 9.77 -30.92
CA PHE A 713 8.98 8.81 -29.97
C PHE A 713 8.29 7.65 -30.72
N GLU A 714 8.72 6.42 -30.49
CA GLU A 714 8.11 5.21 -31.06
C GLU A 714 7.78 4.20 -29.95
N ALA A 715 6.54 3.70 -29.94
CA ALA A 715 6.07 2.64 -29.07
C ALA A 715 5.32 1.58 -29.87
N ILE A 716 5.67 0.31 -29.67
CA ILE A 716 5.04 -0.84 -30.34
C ILE A 716 4.62 -1.85 -29.28
N PHE A 717 3.38 -2.32 -29.36
CA PHE A 717 2.83 -3.45 -28.64
C PHE A 717 2.35 -4.51 -29.63
N GLU A 718 2.91 -5.71 -29.54
CA GLU A 718 2.61 -6.82 -30.45
C GLU A 718 2.33 -8.13 -29.70
N ALA A 719 1.45 -8.97 -30.23
CA ALA A 719 1.20 -10.32 -29.74
C ALA A 719 1.51 -11.37 -30.83
N PRO A 720 2.78 -11.79 -31.00
CA PRO A 720 3.17 -12.71 -32.06
C PRO A 720 2.67 -14.15 -31.83
N GLY A 721 2.30 -14.84 -32.92
CA GLY A 721 2.10 -16.29 -32.92
C GLY A 721 0.78 -16.83 -33.49
N SER A 722 -0.28 -16.03 -33.65
CA SER A 722 -1.54 -16.49 -34.28
C SER A 722 -2.21 -15.41 -35.15
N VAL A 723 -2.45 -14.21 -34.61
CA VAL A 723 -3.03 -13.05 -35.32
C VAL A 723 -2.15 -11.83 -35.10
N PRO A 724 -1.84 -11.01 -36.13
CA PRO A 724 -1.08 -9.78 -35.96
C PRO A 724 -1.88 -8.71 -35.21
N ARG A 725 -1.96 -8.84 -33.88
CA ARG A 725 -2.35 -7.74 -32.99
C ARG A 725 -1.16 -6.82 -32.86
N LYS A 726 -1.33 -5.57 -33.28
CA LYS A 726 -0.27 -4.56 -33.26
C LYS A 726 -0.85 -3.21 -32.90
N ILE A 727 -0.36 -2.60 -31.83
CA ILE A 727 -0.53 -1.18 -31.55
C ILE A 727 0.82 -0.53 -31.82
N HIS A 728 0.87 0.37 -32.77
CA HIS A 728 2.07 1.10 -33.15
C HIS A 728 1.78 2.58 -33.07
N PHE A 729 2.57 3.29 -32.29
CA PHE A 729 2.49 4.71 -32.11
C PHE A 729 3.86 5.31 -32.43
N LEU A 730 3.91 6.29 -33.33
CA LEU A 730 5.12 7.01 -33.68
C LEU A 730 4.80 8.50 -33.77
N VAL A 731 5.56 9.35 -33.08
CA VAL A 731 5.42 10.81 -33.11
C VAL A 731 6.79 11.44 -33.25
N ASN A 732 6.91 12.42 -34.14
CA ASN A 732 8.05 13.30 -34.34
C ASN A 732 7.65 14.72 -33.88
N LEU A 733 8.43 15.30 -32.99
CA LEU A 733 8.24 16.63 -32.42
C LEU A 733 9.30 17.64 -32.93
N GLY A 734 9.98 17.32 -34.03
CA GLY A 734 11.06 18.13 -34.57
C GLY A 734 10.56 19.42 -35.24
N SER A 735 11.34 20.49 -35.13
CA SER A 735 10.98 21.84 -35.60
C SER A 735 10.77 22.00 -37.11
N GLU A 736 11.21 21.05 -37.94
CA GLU A 736 11.05 21.08 -39.41
C GLU A 736 9.83 20.27 -39.91
N GLY A 737 9.09 19.60 -39.03
CA GLY A 737 7.92 18.81 -39.41
C GLY A 737 7.46 17.90 -38.27
N GLU A 738 6.64 18.46 -37.38
CA GLU A 738 5.94 17.69 -36.35
C GLU A 738 4.94 16.76 -37.03
N GLY A 739 4.76 15.54 -36.52
CA GLY A 739 3.84 14.60 -37.15
C GLY A 739 4.00 13.19 -36.61
N GLY A 740 3.05 12.32 -36.90
CA GLY A 740 3.05 10.98 -36.36
C GLY A 740 1.95 10.12 -36.91
N TYR A 741 1.93 8.85 -36.50
CA TYR A 741 0.82 7.96 -36.77
C TYR A 741 0.56 7.03 -35.61
N ILE A 742 -0.68 6.57 -35.53
CA ILE A 742 -1.14 5.50 -34.66
C ILE A 742 -1.79 4.42 -35.52
N VAL A 743 -1.42 3.16 -35.31
CA VAL A 743 -2.03 2.01 -35.97
C VAL A 743 -2.40 1.00 -34.91
N ILE A 744 -3.69 0.66 -34.80
CA ILE A 744 -4.24 -0.35 -33.90
C ILE A 744 -4.85 -1.45 -34.76
N ARG A 745 -4.22 -2.61 -34.81
CA ARG A 745 -4.68 -3.79 -35.55
C ARG A 745 -5.18 -4.86 -34.60
N GLY A 746 -6.38 -5.37 -34.84
CA GLY A 746 -6.96 -6.52 -34.16
C GLY A 746 -7.56 -7.53 -35.14
N ILE A 747 -8.23 -8.57 -34.62
CA ILE A 747 -8.91 -9.56 -35.47
C ILE A 747 -10.08 -8.90 -36.20
N GLY A 748 -9.96 -8.72 -37.53
CA GLY A 748 -11.04 -8.24 -38.40
C GLY A 748 -11.26 -6.72 -38.37
N TYR A 749 -10.36 -5.94 -37.76
CA TYR A 749 -10.42 -4.47 -37.84
C TYR A 749 -9.03 -3.82 -37.66
N SER A 750 -8.90 -2.59 -38.16
CA SER A 750 -7.74 -1.72 -38.00
C SER A 750 -8.24 -0.29 -37.74
N LEU A 751 -7.60 0.42 -36.83
CA LEU A 751 -7.73 1.87 -36.68
C LEU A 751 -6.40 2.50 -37.04
N GLU A 752 -6.38 3.38 -38.02
CA GLU A 752 -5.18 4.04 -38.51
C GLU A 752 -5.38 5.55 -38.38
N GLY A 753 -4.45 6.23 -37.75
CA GLY A 753 -4.46 7.67 -37.60
C GLY A 753 -3.13 8.26 -38.01
N GLN A 754 -3.13 9.41 -38.66
CA GLN A 754 -1.94 10.16 -39.02
C GLN A 754 -2.12 11.62 -38.67
N TYR A 755 -1.06 12.27 -38.27
CA TYR A 755 -1.00 13.69 -37.96
C TYR A 755 0.24 14.29 -38.59
N GLN A 756 0.12 15.49 -39.14
CA GLN A 756 1.23 16.27 -39.66
C GLN A 756 1.03 17.73 -39.30
N ASN A 757 2.09 18.40 -38.88
CA ASN A 757 2.11 19.81 -38.54
C ASN A 757 3.41 20.44 -39.03
N SER A 758 3.25 21.29 -40.04
CA SER A 758 4.32 22.07 -40.66
C SER A 758 3.81 23.48 -40.94
N GLU A 759 4.71 24.43 -41.18
CA GLU A 759 4.32 25.82 -41.52
C GLU A 759 3.41 25.91 -42.75
N ALA A 760 3.55 24.97 -43.69
CA ALA A 760 2.80 24.92 -44.94
C ALA A 760 1.52 24.09 -44.85
N VAL A 761 1.47 23.05 -44.01
CA VAL A 761 0.34 22.13 -43.92
C VAL A 761 0.19 21.60 -42.49
N LYS A 762 -1.02 21.72 -41.95
CA LYS A 762 -1.48 20.95 -40.78
C LYS A 762 -2.51 19.91 -41.25
N GLU A 763 -2.38 18.64 -40.87
CA GLU A 763 -3.26 17.56 -41.31
C GLU A 763 -3.49 16.53 -40.19
N LEU A 764 -4.71 16.01 -40.09
CA LEU A 764 -5.12 14.92 -39.22
C LEU A 764 -5.99 13.96 -40.02
N SER A 765 -5.65 12.67 -40.06
CA SER A 765 -6.50 11.63 -40.62
C SER A 765 -6.73 10.52 -39.60
N LEU A 766 -7.94 9.96 -39.59
CA LEU A 766 -8.36 8.81 -38.80
C LEU A 766 -9.19 7.90 -39.70
N LYS A 767 -8.90 6.60 -39.71
CA LYS A 767 -9.57 5.60 -40.54
C LYS A 767 -9.93 4.40 -39.68
N TYR A 768 -11.20 4.00 -39.75
CA TYR A 768 -11.69 2.76 -39.18
C TYR A 768 -11.94 1.75 -40.30
N ILE A 769 -11.20 0.66 -40.27
CA ILE A 769 -11.23 -0.41 -41.26
C ILE A 769 -11.77 -1.66 -40.57
N LYS A 770 -12.76 -2.32 -41.15
CA LYS A 770 -13.29 -3.60 -40.69
C LYS A 770 -13.30 -4.58 -41.85
N ASP A 771 -12.75 -5.78 -41.65
CA ASP A 771 -12.64 -6.83 -42.66
C ASP A 771 -12.02 -6.34 -43.99
N SER A 772 -10.99 -5.50 -43.88
CA SER A 772 -10.30 -4.85 -45.00
C SER A 772 -11.12 -3.83 -45.80
N ILE A 773 -12.28 -3.41 -45.29
CA ILE A 773 -13.13 -2.36 -45.87
C ILE A 773 -13.15 -1.17 -44.91
N THR A 774 -12.82 0.03 -45.41
CA THR A 774 -12.97 1.28 -44.65
C THR A 774 -14.45 1.49 -44.34
N GLN A 775 -14.81 1.41 -43.07
CA GLN A 775 -16.18 1.63 -42.59
C GLN A 775 -16.42 3.11 -42.28
N GLY A 776 -15.36 3.87 -42.04
CA GLY A 776 -15.44 5.31 -41.93
C GLY A 776 -14.09 5.95 -41.66
N GLY A 777 -14.02 7.26 -41.83
CA GLY A 777 -12.80 8.03 -41.61
C GLY A 777 -13.07 9.52 -41.48
N ILE A 778 -12.13 10.22 -40.87
CA ILE A 778 -12.12 11.67 -40.72
C ILE A 778 -10.78 12.15 -41.26
N GLU A 779 -10.78 13.10 -42.18
CA GLU A 779 -9.58 13.77 -42.66
C GLU A 779 -9.79 15.29 -42.50
N MET A 780 -8.83 15.97 -41.90
CA MET A 780 -8.85 17.41 -41.65
C MET A 780 -7.51 17.96 -42.11
N SER A 781 -7.48 19.00 -42.94
CA SER A 781 -6.24 19.66 -43.32
C SER A 781 -6.38 21.17 -43.40
N LEU A 782 -5.28 21.88 -43.20
CA LEU A 782 -5.16 23.33 -43.32
C LEU A 782 -3.86 23.63 -44.07
N LYS A 783 -3.98 24.05 -45.34
CA LYS A 783 -2.83 24.41 -46.18
C LYS A 783 -2.58 25.91 -46.12
N ASN A 784 -1.36 26.33 -45.85
CA ASN A 784 -0.90 27.72 -45.82
C ASN A 784 0.00 28.01 -47.04
N ILE A 785 -0.31 29.08 -47.76
CA ILE A 785 0.40 29.53 -48.96
C ILE A 785 0.86 30.97 -48.74
N THR A 786 2.17 31.18 -48.73
CA THR A 786 2.78 32.52 -48.63
C THR A 786 2.72 33.22 -49.99
N GLU A 787 2.02 34.36 -50.06
CA GLU A 787 1.97 35.22 -51.24
C GLU A 787 2.81 36.50 -51.00
N SER A 788 3.16 37.23 -52.07
CA SER A 788 4.09 38.37 -52.02
C SER A 788 3.67 39.56 -51.13
N ILE A 789 2.43 39.58 -50.62
CA ILE A 789 1.85 40.62 -49.75
C ILE A 789 0.94 40.05 -48.63
N GLY A 790 1.04 38.75 -48.30
CA GLY A 790 0.19 38.14 -47.27
C GLY A 790 0.21 36.61 -47.21
N TYR A 791 -0.65 36.02 -46.37
CA TYR A 791 -0.83 34.57 -46.20
C TYR A 791 -2.21 34.13 -46.68
N LYS A 792 -2.29 32.96 -47.31
CA LYS A 792 -3.55 32.35 -47.73
C LYS A 792 -3.68 30.97 -47.12
N TYR A 793 -4.81 30.71 -46.48
CA TYR A 793 -5.08 29.47 -45.79
C TYR A 793 -6.30 28.76 -46.39
N ILE A 794 -6.19 27.44 -46.53
CA ILE A 794 -7.19 26.59 -47.20
C ILE A 794 -7.52 25.43 -46.25
N PRO A 795 -8.58 25.55 -45.42
CA PRO A 795 -9.10 24.45 -44.63
C PRO A 795 -9.88 23.46 -45.50
N GLU A 796 -9.71 22.17 -45.22
CA GLU A 796 -10.37 21.05 -45.88
C GLU A 796 -10.77 20.03 -44.81
N PHE A 797 -12.02 19.59 -44.83
CA PHE A 797 -12.57 18.57 -43.93
C PHE A 797 -13.27 17.51 -44.76
N MET A 798 -13.01 16.24 -44.47
CA MET A 798 -13.67 15.11 -45.09
C MET A 798 -14.09 14.11 -44.01
N LEU A 799 -15.33 13.64 -44.11
CA LEU A 799 -15.89 12.58 -43.27
C LEU A 799 -16.40 11.48 -44.21
N THR A 800 -15.92 10.27 -44.01
CA THR A 800 -16.36 9.08 -44.75
C THR A 800 -17.13 8.18 -43.80
N ILE A 801 -18.30 7.70 -44.21
CA ILE A 801 -19.11 6.73 -43.45
C ILE A 801 -19.64 5.70 -44.45
N GLY A 802 -19.11 4.48 -44.39
CA GLY A 802 -19.39 3.45 -45.38
C GLY A 802 -18.98 3.91 -46.79
N PRO A 803 -19.89 3.87 -47.79
CA PRO A 803 -19.61 4.36 -49.14
C PRO A 803 -19.72 5.89 -49.29
N ASP A 804 -20.30 6.58 -48.32
CA ASP A 804 -20.64 8.00 -48.44
C ASP A 804 -19.46 8.88 -47.99
N VAL A 805 -19.17 9.93 -48.77
CA VAL A 805 -18.12 10.90 -48.51
C VAL A 805 -18.72 12.30 -48.40
N TYR A 806 -18.50 12.95 -47.26
CA TYR A 806 -18.90 14.32 -46.97
C TYR A 806 -17.65 15.18 -46.94
N SER A 807 -17.54 16.20 -47.80
CA SER A 807 -16.38 17.10 -47.83
C SER A 807 -16.79 18.57 -47.70
N ALA A 808 -15.94 19.35 -47.03
CA ALA A 808 -16.10 20.78 -46.85
C ALA A 808 -14.76 21.47 -47.09
N MET A 809 -14.73 22.47 -47.98
CA MET A 809 -13.52 23.20 -48.32
C MET A 809 -13.73 24.71 -48.20
N GLY A 810 -12.75 25.40 -47.63
CA GLY A 810 -12.76 26.85 -47.46
C GLY A 810 -11.49 27.51 -47.97
N ASN A 811 -11.51 28.83 -48.08
CA ASN A 811 -10.33 29.62 -48.42
C ASN A 811 -10.42 30.99 -47.75
N PHE A 812 -9.37 31.38 -47.01
CA PHE A 812 -9.24 32.69 -46.38
C PHE A 812 -7.87 33.31 -46.67
N ALA A 813 -7.84 34.61 -46.96
CA ALA A 813 -6.62 35.35 -47.28
C ALA A 813 -6.41 36.52 -46.32
N VAL A 814 -5.20 36.62 -45.78
CA VAL A 814 -4.75 37.66 -44.86
C VAL A 814 -3.75 38.55 -45.59
N ARG A 815 -4.06 39.84 -45.80
CA ARG A 815 -3.20 40.81 -46.48
C ARG A 815 -2.92 42.00 -45.55
N GLY A 816 -1.72 42.08 -44.98
CA GLY A 816 -1.42 43.10 -43.96
C GLY A 816 -2.23 42.88 -42.66
N GLN A 817 -2.56 43.95 -41.93
CA GLN A 817 -3.37 43.88 -40.69
C GLN A 817 -4.88 43.60 -40.93
N ASP A 818 -5.35 43.56 -42.18
CA ASP A 818 -6.75 43.34 -42.52
C ASP A 818 -6.99 41.96 -43.16
N VAL A 819 -7.87 41.17 -42.54
CA VAL A 819 -8.35 39.88 -43.09
C VAL A 819 -9.37 40.20 -44.18
N THR A 820 -9.10 39.81 -45.44
CA THR A 820 -9.99 40.15 -46.57
C THR A 820 -10.69 38.91 -47.12
N GLY A 821 -11.87 38.63 -46.55
CA GLY A 821 -12.90 37.74 -47.12
C GLY A 821 -12.70 36.23 -46.91
N LEU A 822 -13.75 35.57 -46.44
CA LEU A 822 -13.82 34.10 -46.30
C LEU A 822 -14.80 33.56 -47.36
N ARG A 823 -14.35 32.63 -48.20
CA ARG A 823 -15.21 31.94 -49.18
C ARG A 823 -15.24 30.45 -48.83
N CYS A 824 -16.41 29.96 -48.44
CA CYS A 824 -16.65 28.54 -48.18
C CYS A 824 -17.46 27.96 -49.35
N SER A 825 -17.05 26.79 -49.83
CA SER A 825 -17.78 26.06 -50.86
C SER A 825 -17.99 24.62 -50.41
N TRP A 826 -19.23 24.16 -50.44
CA TRP A 826 -19.63 22.81 -50.08
C TRP A 826 -19.95 22.04 -51.36
N GLU A 827 -19.42 20.83 -51.49
CA GLU A 827 -19.65 19.97 -52.64
C GLU A 827 -19.93 18.55 -52.14
N LEU A 828 -21.12 18.03 -52.44
CA LEU A 828 -21.55 16.69 -52.04
C LEU A 828 -21.35 15.77 -53.25
N GLU A 829 -20.46 14.78 -53.15
CA GLU A 829 -20.17 13.90 -54.28
C GLU A 829 -21.41 13.03 -54.58
N GLY A 830 -22.16 13.38 -55.64
CA GLY A 830 -23.43 12.76 -56.02
C GLY A 830 -24.65 13.70 -56.02
N ALA A 831 -24.55 14.92 -55.46
CA ALA A 831 -25.58 15.95 -55.59
C ALA A 831 -25.17 17.00 -56.64
N HIS A 832 -26.13 17.51 -57.41
CA HIS A 832 -25.88 18.49 -58.49
C HIS A 832 -25.72 19.95 -58.01
N ASP A 833 -25.80 20.22 -56.70
CA ASP A 833 -25.82 21.57 -56.15
C ASP A 833 -24.58 21.89 -55.33
N LYS A 834 -23.82 22.90 -55.79
CA LYS A 834 -22.68 23.50 -55.09
C LYS A 834 -23.17 24.75 -54.34
N ILE A 835 -22.98 24.79 -53.03
CA ILE A 835 -23.32 25.96 -52.21
C ILE A 835 -22.05 26.78 -51.99
N GLU A 836 -21.98 27.99 -52.54
CA GLU A 836 -20.90 28.96 -52.30
C GLU A 836 -21.43 30.15 -51.51
N ASP A 837 -20.79 30.48 -50.38
CA ASP A 837 -21.13 31.67 -49.59
C ASP A 837 -19.90 32.57 -49.38
N ARG A 838 -20.13 33.88 -49.22
CA ARG A 838 -19.06 34.91 -49.19
C ARG A 838 -19.25 35.82 -47.99
N LEU A 839 -18.43 35.62 -46.95
CA LEU A 839 -18.47 36.43 -45.74
C LEU A 839 -17.50 37.63 -45.84
N ASN A 840 -18.04 38.85 -45.73
CA ASN A 840 -17.26 40.08 -45.56
C ASN A 840 -16.90 40.24 -44.07
N VAL A 841 -15.67 39.89 -43.72
CA VAL A 841 -15.15 39.93 -42.33
C VAL A 841 -14.66 41.34 -42.04
N GLY A 842 -15.53 42.19 -41.47
CA GLY A 842 -15.22 43.57 -41.09
C GLY A 842 -14.63 43.75 -39.68
N GLN A 843 -14.45 42.67 -38.92
CA GLN A 843 -13.73 42.62 -37.64
C GLN A 843 -13.03 41.25 -37.53
N SER A 844 -11.86 41.21 -36.88
CA SER A 844 -10.86 40.13 -36.85
C SER A 844 -11.28 38.80 -36.16
N PHE A 845 -12.55 38.43 -36.29
CA PHE A 845 -13.12 37.18 -35.78
C PHE A 845 -14.02 36.56 -36.84
N GLY A 846 -13.81 35.29 -37.15
CA GLY A 846 -14.68 34.48 -37.99
C GLY A 846 -14.92 33.12 -37.38
N SER A 847 -16.17 32.66 -37.37
CA SER A 847 -16.53 31.30 -36.98
C SER A 847 -17.32 30.60 -38.09
N VAL A 848 -17.03 29.33 -38.33
CA VAL A 848 -17.82 28.46 -39.22
C VAL A 848 -18.35 27.30 -38.37
N SER A 849 -19.68 27.23 -38.26
CA SER A 849 -20.38 26.15 -37.57
C SER A 849 -21.27 25.37 -38.54
N GLY A 850 -21.14 24.04 -38.57
CA GLY A 850 -21.98 23.17 -39.39
C GLY A 850 -22.57 22.03 -38.56
N ASN A 851 -23.86 21.74 -38.77
CA ASN A 851 -24.55 20.59 -38.19
C ASN A 851 -24.79 19.54 -39.27
N LEU A 852 -24.22 18.34 -39.12
CA LEU A 852 -24.55 17.18 -39.94
C LEU A 852 -25.37 16.21 -39.09
N ASN A 853 -26.63 16.00 -39.46
CA ASN A 853 -27.50 15.00 -38.85
C ASN A 853 -27.56 13.79 -39.77
N LEU A 854 -27.16 12.63 -39.25
CA LEU A 854 -27.31 11.33 -39.93
C LEU A 854 -28.56 10.65 -39.36
N ASP A 855 -29.44 10.15 -40.24
CA ASP A 855 -30.84 9.75 -39.95
C ASP A 855 -31.08 8.94 -38.65
N ASP A 856 -32.28 9.17 -38.09
CA ASP A 856 -32.84 8.70 -36.81
C ASP A 856 -32.02 9.07 -35.55
N GLU A 857 -31.94 10.38 -35.28
CA GLU A 857 -31.70 11.07 -33.99
C GLU A 857 -30.47 10.66 -33.15
N LYS A 858 -29.52 9.85 -33.64
CA LYS A 858 -28.49 9.23 -32.76
C LYS A 858 -27.11 9.88 -32.73
N LEU A 859 -26.72 10.69 -33.71
CA LEU A 859 -25.42 11.35 -33.74
C LEU A 859 -25.53 12.72 -34.43
N ALA A 860 -25.22 13.78 -33.69
CA ALA A 860 -25.13 15.13 -34.19
C ALA A 860 -23.65 15.55 -34.25
N PHE A 861 -23.18 15.93 -35.44
CA PHE A 861 -21.82 16.45 -35.60
C PHE A 861 -21.87 17.97 -35.59
N GLN A 862 -21.31 18.61 -34.56
CA GLN A 862 -21.10 20.05 -34.49
C GLN A 862 -19.63 20.37 -34.78
N LEU A 863 -19.36 20.80 -36.01
CA LEU A 863 -18.05 21.32 -36.37
C LEU A 863 -18.02 22.81 -36.02
N HIS A 864 -17.16 23.23 -35.09
CA HIS A 864 -17.00 24.64 -34.69
C HIS A 864 -15.56 25.08 -34.89
N SER A 865 -15.31 25.99 -35.84
CA SER A 865 -13.99 26.60 -36.05
C SER A 865 -14.05 28.08 -35.72
N GLU A 866 -13.14 28.59 -34.88
CA GLU A 866 -12.95 30.02 -34.59
C GLU A 866 -11.55 30.48 -35.04
N TYR A 867 -11.45 31.67 -35.62
CA TYR A 867 -10.18 32.27 -36.01
C TYR A 867 -10.12 33.75 -35.60
N GLY A 868 -9.10 34.14 -34.82
CA GLY A 868 -8.88 35.52 -34.36
C GLY A 868 -7.62 35.71 -33.50
N THR A 869 -7.13 36.96 -33.38
CA THR A 869 -5.76 37.31 -32.91
C THR A 869 -5.65 37.84 -31.47
N GLU A 870 -6.68 37.79 -30.63
CA GLU A 870 -6.62 38.36 -29.25
C GLU A 870 -6.32 37.34 -28.13
N ARG A 871 -6.05 36.07 -28.47
CA ARG A 871 -5.44 35.11 -27.54
C ARG A 871 -4.07 34.67 -28.05
N THR A 872 -3.19 34.33 -27.11
CA THR A 872 -1.78 33.98 -27.35
C THR A 872 -1.56 32.73 -28.20
N ASP A 873 -2.61 31.94 -28.48
CA ASP A 873 -2.56 30.72 -29.29
C ASP A 873 -3.50 30.85 -30.50
N ALA A 874 -3.11 31.70 -31.44
CA ALA A 874 -3.98 32.18 -32.52
C ALA A 874 -4.16 31.20 -33.69
N HIS A 875 -4.30 29.88 -33.49
CA HIS A 875 -4.52 28.92 -34.60
C HIS A 875 -5.27 27.62 -34.21
N SER A 876 -6.28 27.64 -33.33
CA SER A 876 -6.99 26.40 -32.94
C SER A 876 -8.16 25.98 -33.82
N LEU A 877 -8.19 24.69 -34.21
CA LEU A 877 -9.30 24.02 -34.86
C LEU A 877 -9.94 23.06 -33.85
N SER A 878 -11.19 23.30 -33.45
CA SER A 878 -11.94 22.40 -32.56
C SER A 878 -12.93 21.53 -33.32
N LEU A 879 -12.91 20.23 -33.09
CA LEU A 879 -13.96 19.30 -33.54
C LEU A 879 -14.68 18.77 -32.31
N THR A 880 -15.97 19.07 -32.19
CA THR A 880 -16.79 18.64 -31.05
C THR A 880 -17.84 17.63 -31.52
N LEU A 881 -17.73 16.42 -31.01
CA LEU A 881 -18.63 15.31 -31.26
C LEU A 881 -19.58 15.19 -30.08
N GLU A 882 -20.86 15.50 -30.31
CA GLU A 882 -21.92 15.34 -29.32
C GLU A 882 -22.87 14.21 -29.75
N ALA A 883 -22.80 13.10 -29.03
CA ALA A 883 -23.79 12.05 -29.19
C ALA A 883 -25.07 12.46 -28.41
N GLU A 884 -26.11 12.91 -29.13
CA GLU A 884 -27.39 13.30 -28.50
C GLU A 884 -28.13 12.13 -27.86
N ASN A 885 -27.78 10.87 -28.17
CA ASN A 885 -28.43 9.69 -27.61
C ASN A 885 -27.58 8.92 -26.59
N LYS A 886 -28.24 8.51 -25.48
CA LYS A 886 -27.67 7.69 -24.40
C LYS A 886 -27.04 6.41 -24.96
N ILE A 887 -25.75 6.22 -24.72
CA ILE A 887 -25.11 4.92 -24.89
C ILE A 887 -25.29 4.15 -23.56
N GLU A 888 -26.08 3.09 -23.57
CA GLU A 888 -26.38 2.29 -22.37
C GLU A 888 -25.27 1.25 -22.10
N PHE A 889 -24.67 1.32 -20.92
CA PHE A 889 -23.80 0.30 -20.35
C PHE A 889 -24.48 -0.29 -19.10
N GLY A 890 -25.36 -1.28 -19.30
CA GLY A 890 -26.15 -1.86 -18.22
C GLY A 890 -27.06 -0.80 -17.57
N LYS A 891 -27.05 -0.67 -16.24
CA LYS A 891 -27.88 0.31 -15.50
C LYS A 891 -27.36 1.76 -15.54
N LYS A 892 -26.23 2.03 -16.20
CA LYS A 892 -25.68 3.39 -16.34
C LYS A 892 -25.66 3.80 -17.80
N SER A 893 -26.05 5.05 -18.05
CA SER A 893 -26.02 5.70 -19.35
C SER A 893 -25.02 6.84 -19.32
N SER A 894 -24.15 6.92 -20.33
CA SER A 894 -23.27 8.09 -20.51
C SER A 894 -23.66 8.86 -21.77
N LEU A 895 -23.66 10.19 -21.66
CA LEU A 895 -23.60 11.11 -22.79
C LEU A 895 -22.13 11.24 -23.20
N GLY A 896 -21.82 11.00 -24.46
CA GLY A 896 -20.46 11.14 -24.99
C GLY A 896 -20.28 12.55 -25.55
N HIS A 897 -19.39 13.32 -24.93
CA HIS A 897 -18.86 14.57 -25.46
C HIS A 897 -17.38 14.34 -25.76
N PHE A 898 -16.98 14.45 -27.02
CA PHE A 898 -15.60 14.29 -27.46
C PHE A 898 -15.17 15.53 -28.21
N SER A 899 -14.27 16.33 -27.62
CA SER A 899 -13.73 17.53 -28.25
C SER A 899 -12.23 17.35 -28.51
N ILE A 900 -11.81 17.51 -29.75
CA ILE A 900 -10.39 17.61 -30.13
C ILE A 900 -10.13 19.05 -30.51
N GLU A 901 -9.21 19.71 -29.83
CA GLU A 901 -8.72 21.05 -30.18
C GLU A 901 -7.28 20.94 -30.69
N VAL A 902 -7.02 21.42 -31.90
CA VAL A 902 -5.69 21.44 -32.54
C VAL A 902 -5.24 22.89 -32.68
N SER A 903 -4.46 23.39 -31.72
CA SER A 903 -3.83 24.74 -31.71
C SER A 903 -2.60 24.84 -32.61
#